data_AF-A0ABD3BB18-F1
#
_entry.id   AF-A0ABD3BB18-F1
#
_cell.length_a   1.000
_cell.length_b   1.000
_cell.length_c   1.000
_cell.angle_alpha   90.00
_cell.angle_beta   90.00
_cell.angle_gamma   90.00
#
_symmetry.space_group_name_H-M   'P 1'
#
loop_
_entity.id
_entity.type
_entity.pdbx_description
1 polymer ?
#
loop_
_entity_poly.entity_id
_entity_poly.type
_entity_poly.pdbx_seq_one_letter_code
_entity_poly.pdbx_strand_id
1 'polypeptide(L)'
;MSCREGFMSPQTETKASVGFKAGVKEYKLTYYTPEYQTKDTDILAAFRVSPQPGVPPEEAGAAVAAESSTGTWTTVWTDGLTSLDRYKGRCYHIEPVPGETDQYICYVAYPLDLFEEGSVTNMFTSIVGNVFGFKALRALRLEDLRIPPAYVKTFQGPPHGIQVERDKLNKYGRPLLGCTIKPKLGLSAKNYGRAVYECLRGGLDFTKDDENVNSQPFMRWRDRFLFCAEAIYKAQAETGEIKGHYLNATAGTCEEMIKRAVFARELGVPIVMHDYLTGGFTANTTLAHYCRDNGLLLHIHRAMHAVIDRQKNHGIHFRVLAKALRMSGGDHIHSGTVVGKLEGERDITLGFVDLLRDDFIEKDRSRGIYFTQDWVSLPGVIPVASGGIHVWHMPALTEIFGDDSVLQFGGGTLGHPWGNAPGAVANRVALEACVQARNEGRDLAAEGNAIIREASKWSPELAAACEVWKEIKFEFTAMDTLDKGQENSMERWWFNSMVFKKELKRRYGIKKSTHNLGPIENTSESEYPNRKGRAKNIHNWGGGRDNSSYSNVSRLFAVKDIRNFISDDTFLVRDSNGNSFSIYFDIENHILEIENNHSFLSELESSFSSYRNFSYMNSGSMSEDSLYNHYMYDTQSSWKNHITSCIDSYLQSQICVDTSIVSDSSDSYISECVFEKGRTGSETDAKSSDFILKESSNDLDATQKYKDLWLQCENCYELNYKKLLISKMNICEQCGYHLKISSSERIEVLIDPGTWDPMDEDMVSLDPIGFHSEEEPYKDRIDSYQKNTGLTEAVQTGIGQLNGIPIAIGVMDFQFMGGSMGSAVGEKITRLIEYATDQFLPLIIVCASGGARMQEGSLSLMQMAKIASALYDYQSNKKLLYVSILTSPTTGGVTASFGMLGDIIIAEPNSYIAFAGKRVIEQTLNKTVPEGSQAAEYLFQKGLFDLIVPRNLLKSVLLELFKFHAFFPLNSNSIK
;
A
#
# COMPACT_ATOMS: atom_id res chain seq x y z
N MET A 1 14.38 -61.95 38.00
CA MET A 1 15.61 -61.13 37.88
C MET A 1 15.24 -59.91 37.05
N SER A 2 14.89 -58.77 37.66
CA SER A 2 15.79 -57.68 38.14
C SER A 2 16.41 -56.95 36.93
N CYS A 3 16.26 -55.65 36.64
CA CYS A 3 15.87 -54.47 37.41
C CYS A 3 15.11 -53.46 36.52
N ARG A 4 14.10 -52.79 37.09
CA ARG A 4 13.71 -51.42 36.73
C ARG A 4 14.55 -50.48 37.60
N GLU A 5 15.45 -49.71 37.00
CA GLU A 5 16.03 -48.47 37.53
C GLU A 5 16.13 -47.55 36.30
N GLY A 6 15.47 -46.39 36.21
CA GLY A 6 15.49 -45.32 37.20
C GLY A 6 16.38 -44.18 36.71
N PHE A 7 16.21 -43.70 35.47
CA PHE A 7 16.79 -42.43 35.01
C PHE A 7 15.71 -41.35 35.06
N MET A 8 15.36 -40.92 36.28
CA MET A 8 14.90 -39.55 36.47
C MET A 8 16.15 -38.67 36.41
N SER A 9 16.17 -37.71 35.49
CA SER A 9 17.13 -36.62 35.57
C SER A 9 16.96 -35.95 36.95
N PRO A 10 18.04 -35.54 37.64
CA PRO A 10 17.88 -34.74 38.83
C PRO A 10 17.20 -33.45 38.39
N GLN A 11 15.99 -33.18 38.87
CA GLN A 11 15.53 -31.79 38.99
C GLN A 11 16.52 -31.12 39.94
N THR A 12 17.59 -30.55 39.39
CA THR A 12 18.40 -29.57 40.09
C THR A 12 17.49 -28.40 40.37
N GLU A 13 16.80 -28.42 41.52
CA GLU A 13 16.22 -27.22 42.10
C GLU A 13 17.36 -26.21 42.22
N THR A 14 17.36 -25.24 41.31
CA THR A 14 18.17 -24.05 41.43
C THR A 14 17.83 -23.47 42.79
N LYS A 15 18.84 -23.30 43.65
CA LYS A 15 18.74 -22.53 44.90
C LYS A 15 18.50 -21.05 44.59
N ALA A 16 17.46 -20.74 43.81
CA ALA A 16 16.95 -19.40 43.65
C ALA A 16 16.42 -19.00 45.03
N SER A 17 17.20 -18.14 45.67
CA SER A 17 16.99 -17.63 47.02
C SER A 17 15.55 -17.19 47.27
N VAL A 18 15.12 -17.39 48.51
CA VAL A 18 13.95 -16.78 49.17
C VAL A 18 13.49 -15.48 48.47
N GLY A 19 12.31 -15.49 47.83
CA GLY A 19 11.67 -14.29 47.27
C GLY A 19 11.47 -14.24 45.76
N PHE A 20 12.09 -15.12 44.96
CA PHE A 20 11.79 -15.21 43.53
C PHE A 20 10.48 -15.97 43.27
N LYS A 21 9.56 -15.37 42.51
CA LYS A 21 8.34 -16.00 42.02
C LYS A 21 8.26 -15.86 40.50
N ALA A 22 8.36 -16.99 39.79
CA ALA A 22 8.21 -17.02 38.35
C ALA A 22 6.77 -16.67 37.93
N GLY A 23 6.63 -16.08 36.73
CA GLY A 23 5.36 -15.75 36.11
C GLY A 23 5.28 -14.32 35.59
N VAL A 24 4.21 -14.07 34.83
CA VAL A 24 3.87 -12.76 34.26
C VAL A 24 3.24 -11.89 35.34
N LYS A 25 3.66 -10.62 35.40
CA LYS A 25 3.11 -9.58 36.26
C LYS A 25 3.01 -8.28 35.46
N GLU A 26 2.12 -7.38 35.89
CA GLU A 26 1.99 -6.04 35.30
C GLU A 26 3.29 -5.24 35.47
N TYR A 27 3.72 -4.52 34.43
CA TYR A 27 4.92 -3.69 34.44
C TYR A 27 4.81 -2.57 35.48
N LYS A 28 3.62 -1.99 35.66
CA LYS A 28 3.38 -0.87 36.59
C LYS A 28 3.76 -1.17 38.03
N LEU A 29 3.81 -2.46 38.43
CA LEU A 29 4.22 -2.86 39.78
C LEU A 29 5.71 -2.58 40.06
N THR A 30 6.53 -2.35 39.03
CA THR A 30 7.98 -2.19 39.18
C THR A 30 8.50 -0.92 38.48
N TYR A 31 7.92 -0.57 37.34
CA TYR A 31 8.42 0.47 36.44
C TYR A 31 7.55 1.74 36.39
N TYR A 32 6.39 1.75 37.03
CA TYR A 32 5.64 2.99 37.32
C TYR A 32 5.95 3.44 38.73
N THR A 33 6.67 4.56 38.86
CA THR A 33 7.13 5.10 40.14
C THR A 33 6.83 6.60 40.18
N PRO A 34 5.55 7.01 40.35
CA PRO A 34 5.12 8.41 40.30
C PRO A 34 5.75 9.30 41.38
N GLU A 35 6.26 8.70 42.45
CA GLU A 35 6.98 9.37 43.54
C GLU A 35 8.47 9.60 43.26
N TYR A 36 9.00 9.08 42.14
CA TYR A 36 10.42 9.20 41.82
C TYR A 36 10.81 10.65 41.52
N GLN A 37 11.85 11.11 42.21
CA GLN A 37 12.50 12.39 41.90
C GLN A 37 13.63 12.16 40.91
N THR A 38 13.55 12.82 39.75
CA THR A 38 14.58 12.72 38.72
C THR A 38 15.91 13.22 39.25
N LYS A 39 17.00 12.52 38.92
CA LYS A 39 18.36 12.99 39.22
C LYS A 39 18.87 13.86 38.09
N ASP A 40 19.81 14.75 38.40
CA ASP A 40 20.46 15.57 37.37
C ASP A 40 21.21 14.75 36.32
N THR A 41 21.63 13.53 36.68
CA THR A 41 22.33 12.58 35.81
C THR A 41 21.38 11.71 34.98
N ASP A 42 20.08 11.72 35.23
CA ASP A 42 19.15 10.86 34.47
C ASP A 42 18.90 11.43 33.06
N ILE A 43 18.94 10.55 32.05
CA ILE A 43 18.34 10.87 30.75
C ILE A 43 16.82 10.83 30.92
N LEU A 44 16.13 11.87 30.47
CA LEU A 44 14.66 11.94 30.54
C LEU A 44 14.07 11.87 29.15
N ALA A 45 12.96 11.16 28.99
CA ALA A 45 12.23 11.06 27.73
C ALA A 45 10.75 11.41 27.91
N ALA A 46 10.22 12.21 26.99
CA ALA A 46 8.79 12.47 26.88
C ALA A 46 8.22 11.67 25.71
N PHE A 47 7.41 10.66 26.01
CA PHE A 47 6.74 9.84 24.99
C PHE A 47 5.28 10.24 24.87
N ARG A 48 4.82 10.56 23.67
CA ARG A 48 3.40 10.56 23.34
C ARG A 48 2.96 9.12 23.11
N VAL A 49 2.12 8.62 24.00
CA VAL A 49 1.65 7.23 24.02
C VAL A 49 0.18 7.19 23.68
N SER A 50 -0.19 6.33 22.73
CA SER A 50 -1.58 5.97 22.42
C SER A 50 -1.79 4.50 22.79
N PRO A 51 -2.27 4.17 24.01
CA PRO A 51 -2.52 2.78 24.41
C PRO A 51 -3.59 2.12 23.54
N GLN A 52 -3.60 0.78 23.48
CA GLN A 52 -4.75 0.03 22.97
C GLN A 52 -5.96 0.18 23.91
N PRO A 53 -7.20 0.08 23.39
CA PRO A 53 -8.39 0.05 24.25
C PRO A 53 -8.26 -1.02 25.34
N GLY A 54 -8.54 -0.62 26.59
CA GLY A 54 -8.43 -1.49 27.76
C GLY A 54 -7.04 -1.57 28.40
N VAL A 55 -6.00 -0.98 27.80
CA VAL A 55 -4.67 -0.87 28.42
C VAL A 55 -4.60 0.44 29.24
N PRO A 56 -4.39 0.37 30.56
CA PRO A 56 -4.23 1.57 31.39
C PRO A 56 -3.00 2.39 30.97
N PRO A 57 -3.06 3.74 31.02
CA PRO A 57 -1.93 4.59 30.67
C PRO A 57 -0.70 4.35 31.57
N GLU A 58 -0.90 4.03 32.85
CA GLU A 58 0.16 3.67 33.80
C GLU A 58 0.89 2.40 33.37
N GLU A 59 0.15 1.39 32.92
CA GLU A 59 0.73 0.14 32.42
C GLU A 59 1.44 0.36 31.08
N ALA A 60 0.87 1.18 30.19
CA ALA A 60 1.52 1.54 28.92
C ALA A 60 2.84 2.30 29.14
N GLY A 61 2.84 3.31 30.04
CA GLY A 61 4.05 4.05 30.40
C GLY A 61 5.10 3.17 31.09
N ALA A 62 4.67 2.28 31.98
CA ALA A 62 5.55 1.32 32.64
C ALA A 62 6.15 0.31 31.67
N ALA A 63 5.36 -0.20 30.72
CA ALA A 63 5.83 -1.13 29.69
C ALA A 63 6.90 -0.48 28.80
N VAL A 64 6.67 0.76 28.37
CA VAL A 64 7.69 1.54 27.65
C VAL A 64 8.95 1.65 28.51
N ALA A 65 8.86 2.09 29.77
CA ALA A 65 10.02 2.24 30.64
C ALA A 65 10.78 0.94 30.91
N ALA A 66 10.07 -0.19 31.02
CA ALA A 66 10.65 -1.50 31.27
C ALA A 66 11.47 -2.00 30.08
N GLU A 67 10.84 -2.04 28.90
CA GLU A 67 11.39 -2.69 27.69
C GLU A 67 12.33 -1.78 26.88
N SER A 68 12.52 -0.55 27.33
CA SER A 68 13.62 0.34 26.93
C SER A 68 14.74 0.44 27.98
N SER A 69 14.72 -0.40 29.02
CA SER A 69 15.78 -0.45 30.05
C SER A 69 16.22 -1.87 30.39
N THR A 70 15.46 -2.60 31.21
CA THR A 70 15.89 -3.85 31.85
C THR A 70 14.79 -4.92 31.96
N GLY A 71 13.53 -4.54 31.71
CA GLY A 71 12.39 -5.43 31.86
C GLY A 71 12.17 -6.34 30.65
N THR A 72 11.41 -7.41 30.89
CA THR A 72 10.85 -8.29 29.86
C THR A 72 9.46 -8.77 30.30
N TRP A 73 8.76 -9.52 29.44
CA TRP A 73 7.36 -9.93 29.61
C TRP A 73 7.07 -10.86 30.81
N THR A 74 8.08 -11.49 31.42
CA THR A 74 7.92 -12.40 32.57
C THR A 74 9.02 -12.18 33.59
N THR A 75 8.76 -12.51 34.86
CA THR A 75 9.73 -12.34 35.94
C THR A 75 10.91 -13.29 35.76
N VAL A 76 12.13 -12.76 35.78
CA VAL A 76 13.38 -13.53 35.67
C VAL A 76 14.16 -13.50 36.98
N TRP A 77 14.70 -14.63 37.40
CA TRP A 77 15.41 -14.74 38.68
C TRP A 77 16.74 -13.96 38.68
N THR A 78 17.30 -13.72 37.49
CA THR A 78 18.55 -13.00 37.27
C THR A 78 18.47 -11.53 37.69
N ASP A 79 17.28 -10.95 37.86
CA ASP A 79 17.10 -9.63 38.47
C ASP A 79 17.71 -9.59 39.88
N GLY A 80 17.66 -10.70 40.62
CA GLY A 80 18.25 -10.82 41.96
C GLY A 80 19.79 -10.89 41.98
N LEU A 81 20.44 -11.00 40.82
CA LEU A 81 21.90 -10.93 40.69
C LEU A 81 22.41 -9.49 40.55
N THR A 82 21.51 -8.54 40.28
CA THR A 82 21.84 -7.13 40.08
C THR A 82 20.98 -6.25 41.00
N SER A 83 21.22 -4.94 40.99
CA SER A 83 20.38 -3.98 41.67
C SER A 83 19.38 -3.39 40.68
N LEU A 84 18.22 -4.02 40.52
CA LEU A 84 17.17 -3.53 39.62
C LEU A 84 16.77 -2.08 39.94
N ASP A 85 16.75 -1.70 41.23
CA ASP A 85 16.47 -0.32 41.63
C ASP A 85 17.53 0.68 41.15
N ARG A 86 18.76 0.26 40.86
CA ARG A 86 19.75 1.14 40.24
C ARG A 86 19.49 1.31 38.74
N TYR A 87 19.17 0.23 38.04
CA TYR A 87 19.21 0.17 36.57
C TYR A 87 17.87 0.32 35.87
N LYS A 88 16.74 0.12 36.57
CA LYS A 88 15.42 0.21 35.92
C LYS A 88 15.14 1.63 35.41
N GLY A 89 14.63 1.70 34.18
CA GLY A 89 13.90 2.87 33.70
C GLY A 89 12.65 3.09 34.54
N ARG A 90 12.21 4.34 34.66
CA ARG A 90 11.09 4.70 35.55
C ARG A 90 10.12 5.62 34.85
N CYS A 91 8.90 5.16 34.60
CA CYS A 91 7.80 6.05 34.27
C CYS A 91 7.39 6.79 35.54
N TYR A 92 7.77 8.07 35.64
CA TYR A 92 7.61 8.86 36.86
C TYR A 92 6.49 9.90 36.77
N HIS A 93 5.99 10.18 35.57
CA HIS A 93 4.85 11.09 35.38
C HIS A 93 4.08 10.77 34.12
N ILE A 94 2.76 10.96 34.16
CA ILE A 94 1.86 10.76 33.03
C ILE A 94 0.85 11.92 33.03
N GLU A 95 0.68 12.57 31.88
CA GLU A 95 -0.33 13.62 31.69
C GLU A 95 -1.15 13.35 30.42
N PRO A 96 -2.47 13.60 30.41
CA PRO A 96 -3.26 13.51 29.18
C PRO A 96 -2.86 14.62 28.20
N VAL A 97 -2.91 14.33 26.90
CA VAL A 97 -2.66 15.30 25.84
C VAL A 97 -3.91 16.18 25.64
N PRO A 98 -3.81 17.52 25.73
CA PRO A 98 -4.96 18.40 25.50
C PRO A 98 -5.57 18.23 24.10
N GLY A 99 -6.89 18.07 24.05
CA GLY A 99 -7.64 17.93 22.79
C GLY A 99 -7.71 16.51 22.23
N GLU A 100 -6.98 15.55 22.80
CA GLU A 100 -6.97 14.14 22.41
C GLU A 100 -7.59 13.28 23.52
N THR A 101 -8.42 12.29 23.18
CA THR A 101 -9.17 11.51 24.18
C THR A 101 -8.38 10.35 24.79
N ASP A 102 -7.50 9.73 24.00
CA ASP A 102 -6.75 8.52 24.40
C ASP A 102 -5.22 8.67 24.18
N GLN A 103 -4.70 9.89 24.28
CA GLN A 103 -3.27 10.15 24.20
C GLN A 103 -2.73 10.74 25.49
N TYR A 104 -1.53 10.30 25.84
CA TYR A 104 -0.84 10.71 27.05
C TYR A 104 0.61 11.07 26.74
N ILE A 105 1.19 12.00 27.49
CA ILE A 105 2.64 12.15 27.58
C ILE A 105 3.12 11.35 28.79
N CYS A 106 3.86 10.29 28.56
CA CYS A 106 4.53 9.50 29.59
C CYS A 106 5.99 9.94 29.70
N TYR A 107 6.39 10.36 30.89
CA TYR A 107 7.75 10.79 31.19
C TYR A 107 8.54 9.65 31.82
N VAL A 108 9.65 9.27 31.18
CA VAL A 108 10.51 8.17 31.61
C VAL A 108 11.89 8.69 31.98
N ALA A 109 12.40 8.30 33.13
CA ALA A 109 13.76 8.57 33.58
C ALA A 109 14.63 7.32 33.44
N TYR A 110 15.81 7.48 32.85
CA TYR A 110 16.79 6.43 32.63
C TYR A 110 18.08 6.76 33.39
N PRO A 111 18.58 5.85 34.25
CA PRO A 111 19.88 6.00 34.89
C PRO A 111 21.01 6.15 33.87
N LEU A 112 21.97 7.03 34.14
CA LEU A 112 23.12 7.30 33.27
C LEU A 112 23.90 6.03 32.88
N ASP A 113 24.09 5.14 33.85
CA ASP A 113 24.89 3.91 33.71
C ASP A 113 24.35 2.91 32.67
N LEU A 114 23.15 3.14 32.12
CA LEU A 114 22.60 2.31 31.04
C LEU A 114 23.22 2.60 29.67
N PHE A 115 23.89 3.75 29.52
CA PHE A 115 24.28 4.28 28.23
C PHE A 115 25.78 4.25 28.02
N GLU A 116 26.20 3.70 26.89
CA GLU A 116 27.59 3.76 26.43
C GLU A 116 27.99 5.21 26.13
N GLU A 117 29.12 5.63 26.69
CA GLU A 117 29.68 6.97 26.53
C GLU A 117 30.01 7.27 25.06
N GLY A 118 29.60 8.46 24.57
CA GLY A 118 29.88 8.88 23.20
C GLY A 118 29.07 8.15 22.10
N SER A 119 28.08 7.32 22.46
CA SER A 119 27.33 6.47 21.52
C SER A 119 25.85 6.85 21.40
N VAL A 120 25.53 7.70 20.42
CA VAL A 120 24.12 8.00 20.06
C VAL A 120 23.39 6.72 19.64
N THR A 121 24.09 5.82 18.96
CA THR A 121 23.58 4.51 18.54
C THR A 121 23.07 3.73 19.75
N ASN A 122 23.87 3.55 20.80
CA ASN A 122 23.45 2.85 22.01
C ASN A 122 22.27 3.53 22.72
N MET A 123 22.30 4.86 22.84
CA MET A 123 21.19 5.63 23.42
C MET A 123 19.87 5.36 22.68
N PHE A 124 19.87 5.37 21.35
CA PHE A 124 18.67 5.06 20.56
C PHE A 124 18.30 3.57 20.59
N THR A 125 19.28 2.66 20.63
CA THR A 125 19.01 1.22 20.80
C THR A 125 18.19 0.95 22.05
N SER A 126 18.49 1.61 23.17
CA SER A 126 17.69 1.49 24.40
C SER A 126 16.33 2.20 24.27
N ILE A 127 16.34 3.51 24.00
CA ILE A 127 15.14 4.35 24.14
C ILE A 127 14.08 4.07 23.05
N VAL A 128 14.50 3.75 21.83
CA VAL A 128 13.60 3.59 20.66
C VAL A 128 13.76 2.24 19.96
N GLY A 129 14.50 1.28 20.54
CA GLY A 129 14.79 -0.01 19.90
C GLY A 129 13.55 -0.86 19.64
N ASN A 130 12.86 -1.27 20.70
CA ASN A 130 11.76 -2.25 20.61
C ASN A 130 10.37 -1.67 20.92
N VAL A 131 10.30 -0.64 21.76
CA VAL A 131 9.05 -0.15 22.36
C VAL A 131 8.02 0.39 21.36
N PHE A 132 8.46 0.79 20.15
CA PHE A 132 7.57 1.24 19.08
C PHE A 132 6.76 0.10 18.44
N GLY A 133 7.21 -1.14 18.58
CA GLY A 133 6.55 -2.35 18.08
C GLY A 133 5.64 -3.06 19.10
N PHE A 134 5.43 -2.47 20.29
CA PHE A 134 4.65 -3.09 21.35
C PHE A 134 3.17 -3.23 20.99
N LYS A 135 2.65 -4.47 20.99
CA LYS A 135 1.23 -4.75 20.64
C LYS A 135 0.21 -4.03 21.53
N ALA A 136 0.57 -3.75 22.79
CA ALA A 136 -0.27 -3.03 23.74
C ALA A 136 -0.43 -1.53 23.41
N LEU A 137 0.33 -1.01 22.44
CA LEU A 137 0.28 0.38 22.00
C LEU A 137 -0.25 0.46 20.56
N ARG A 138 -1.15 1.42 20.30
CA ARG A 138 -1.59 1.75 18.94
C ARG A 138 -0.57 2.63 18.22
N ALA A 139 0.04 3.54 18.97
CA ALA A 139 1.06 4.44 18.47
C ALA A 139 1.95 4.93 19.63
N LEU A 140 3.20 5.25 19.31
CA LEU A 140 4.19 5.79 20.21
C LEU A 140 5.01 6.82 19.46
N ARG A 141 5.21 8.00 20.04
CA ARG A 141 6.13 9.02 19.50
C ARG A 141 7.06 9.52 20.58
N LEU A 142 8.36 9.56 20.31
CA LEU A 142 9.32 10.23 21.18
C LEU A 142 9.34 11.72 20.84
N GLU A 143 8.83 12.55 21.75
CA GLU A 143 8.68 13.99 21.55
C GLU A 143 9.96 14.75 21.91
N ASP A 144 10.62 14.43 23.02
CA ASP A 144 11.81 15.13 23.48
C ASP A 144 12.68 14.26 24.41
N LEU A 145 13.97 14.60 24.49
CA LEU A 145 14.93 14.03 25.42
C LEU A 145 15.63 15.12 26.24
N ARG A 146 15.75 14.96 27.55
CA ARG A 146 16.73 15.70 28.36
C ARG A 146 18.02 14.90 28.38
N ILE A 147 19.08 15.44 27.81
CA ILE A 147 20.41 14.85 27.90
C ILE A 147 21.16 15.51 29.06
N PRO A 148 21.57 14.76 30.10
CA PRO A 148 22.23 15.33 31.26
C PRO A 148 23.66 15.78 30.90
N PRO A 149 24.18 16.85 31.52
CA PRO A 149 25.55 17.33 31.28
C PRO A 149 26.62 16.24 31.35
N ALA A 150 26.48 15.31 32.31
CA ALA A 150 27.41 14.18 32.47
C ALA A 150 27.51 13.31 31.20
N TYR A 151 26.40 13.10 30.48
CA TYR A 151 26.42 12.35 29.22
C TYR A 151 26.87 13.23 28.05
N VAL A 152 26.42 14.49 27.98
CA VAL A 152 26.84 15.46 26.94
C VAL A 152 28.37 15.54 26.86
N LYS A 153 29.06 15.59 28.00
CA LYS A 153 30.53 15.68 28.06
C LYS A 153 31.29 14.46 27.52
N THR A 154 30.60 13.34 27.27
CA THR A 154 31.21 12.16 26.64
C THR A 154 31.29 12.26 25.12
N PHE A 155 30.59 13.23 24.52
CA PHE A 155 30.56 13.44 23.08
C PHE A 155 31.50 14.56 22.65
N GLN A 156 32.05 14.43 21.44
CA GLN A 156 32.82 15.51 20.79
C GLN A 156 31.92 16.71 20.42
N GLY A 157 30.71 16.43 19.93
CA GLY A 157 29.84 17.41 19.29
C GLY A 157 30.33 17.87 17.91
N PRO A 158 29.83 19.03 17.42
CA PRO A 158 30.15 19.54 16.09
C PRO A 158 31.66 19.70 15.88
N PRO A 159 32.24 19.28 14.75
CA PRO A 159 33.68 19.38 14.49
C PRO A 159 34.25 20.80 14.63
N HIS A 160 33.47 21.86 14.49
CA HIS A 160 33.92 23.23 14.63
C HIS A 160 32.87 24.09 15.35
N GLY A 161 31.61 23.93 14.93
CA GLY A 161 30.50 24.75 15.39
C GLY A 161 30.50 26.17 14.82
N ILE A 162 29.44 26.91 15.15
CA ILE A 162 29.08 28.20 14.54
C ILE A 162 30.24 29.20 14.51
N GLN A 163 30.87 29.45 15.66
CA GLN A 163 31.88 30.50 15.82
C GLN A 163 33.12 30.20 14.98
N VAL A 164 33.67 28.99 15.12
CA VAL A 164 34.89 28.58 14.40
C VAL A 164 34.64 28.50 12.89
N GLU A 165 33.45 28.09 12.46
CA GLU A 165 33.10 28.13 11.03
C GLU A 165 33.14 29.55 10.47
N ARG A 166 32.52 30.52 11.16
CA ARG A 166 32.57 31.92 10.74
C ARG A 166 33.98 32.47 10.70
N ASP A 167 34.81 32.12 11.68
CA ASP A 167 36.21 32.52 11.75
C ASP A 167 37.01 31.95 10.56
N LYS A 168 36.82 30.66 10.26
CA LYS A 168 37.47 30.00 9.12
C LYS A 168 37.09 30.61 7.77
N LEU A 169 35.83 31.02 7.62
CA LEU A 169 35.32 31.58 6.37
C LEU A 169 35.51 33.10 6.27
N ASN A 170 35.82 33.76 7.39
CA ASN A 170 35.87 35.21 7.55
C ASN A 170 34.54 35.88 7.12
N LYS A 171 33.40 35.37 7.59
CA LYS A 171 32.04 35.81 7.22
C LYS A 171 31.15 36.04 8.45
N TYR A 172 30.78 37.29 8.69
CA TYR A 172 30.03 37.71 9.88
C TYR A 172 28.84 38.61 9.55
N GLY A 173 27.92 38.77 10.49
CA GLY A 173 26.84 39.77 10.44
C GLY A 173 25.71 39.49 9.45
N ARG A 174 25.67 38.29 8.85
CA ARG A 174 24.59 37.83 7.98
C ARG A 174 24.49 36.30 7.96
N PRO A 175 23.34 35.75 7.54
CA PRO A 175 23.23 34.37 7.08
C PRO A 175 24.26 34.04 5.98
N LEU A 176 24.73 32.79 5.98
CA LEU A 176 25.50 32.25 4.86
C LEU A 176 24.54 31.86 3.73
N LEU A 177 25.00 31.97 2.48
CA LEU A 177 24.21 31.64 1.30
C LEU A 177 24.74 30.39 0.62
N GLY A 178 23.84 29.43 0.38
CA GLY A 178 24.15 28.17 -0.30
C GLY A 178 23.24 27.87 -1.49
N CYS A 179 23.61 26.84 -2.26
CA CYS A 179 22.79 26.35 -3.36
C CYS A 179 23.07 24.87 -3.68
N THR A 180 22.03 24.05 -3.74
CA THR A 180 22.13 22.68 -4.25
C THR A 180 22.13 22.70 -5.78
N ILE A 181 23.15 22.09 -6.41
CA ILE A 181 23.23 22.00 -7.87
C ILE A 181 22.07 21.15 -8.43
N LYS A 182 21.57 21.54 -9.61
CA LYS A 182 20.44 20.92 -10.32
C LYS A 182 20.78 20.67 -11.80
N PRO A 183 20.13 19.69 -12.47
CA PRO A 183 19.17 18.71 -11.93
C PRO A 183 19.80 17.81 -10.85
N LYS A 184 18.97 17.16 -10.01
CA LYS A 184 19.48 16.38 -8.87
C LYS A 184 20.55 15.37 -9.30
N LEU A 185 20.26 14.61 -10.37
CA LEU A 185 21.15 13.60 -10.96
C LEU A 185 21.26 13.84 -12.47
N GLY A 186 22.30 13.26 -13.09
CA GLY A 186 22.48 13.22 -14.55
C GLY A 186 23.49 14.21 -15.13
N LEU A 187 23.98 15.19 -14.35
CA LEU A 187 25.10 16.03 -14.78
C LEU A 187 26.42 15.27 -14.77
N SER A 188 27.26 15.50 -15.78
CA SER A 188 28.66 15.05 -15.76
C SER A 188 29.51 15.91 -14.81
N ALA A 189 30.62 15.36 -14.32
CA ALA A 189 31.52 16.03 -13.38
C ALA A 189 31.97 17.43 -13.84
N LYS A 190 32.33 17.56 -15.12
CA LYS A 190 32.76 18.85 -15.70
C LYS A 190 31.64 19.90 -15.71
N ASN A 191 30.42 19.49 -16.08
CA ASN A 191 29.27 20.40 -16.05
C ASN A 191 28.85 20.73 -14.62
N TYR A 192 29.04 19.81 -13.68
CA TYR A 192 28.86 20.05 -12.25
C TYR A 192 29.78 21.17 -11.76
N GLY A 193 31.09 21.06 -12.05
CA GLY A 193 32.08 22.11 -11.74
C GLY A 193 31.75 23.45 -12.38
N ARG A 194 31.26 23.47 -13.64
CA ARG A 194 30.77 24.71 -14.28
C ARG A 194 29.63 25.35 -13.49
N ALA A 195 28.62 24.57 -13.11
CA ALA A 195 27.48 25.09 -12.36
C ALA A 195 27.91 25.64 -10.98
N VAL A 196 28.83 24.94 -10.31
CA VAL A 196 29.45 25.38 -9.05
C VAL A 196 30.16 26.72 -9.22
N TYR A 197 31.03 26.85 -10.22
CA TYR A 197 31.78 28.09 -10.48
C TYR A 197 30.84 29.28 -10.69
N GLU A 198 29.85 29.13 -11.58
CA GLU A 198 28.91 30.21 -11.91
C GLU A 198 28.10 30.67 -10.69
N CYS A 199 27.68 29.74 -9.83
CA CYS A 199 26.96 30.07 -8.59
C CYS A 199 27.85 30.82 -7.59
N LEU A 200 29.08 30.34 -7.37
CA LEU A 200 30.00 30.91 -6.38
C LEU A 200 30.51 32.29 -6.78
N ARG A 201 30.88 32.48 -8.07
CA ARG A 201 31.33 33.79 -8.58
C ARG A 201 30.23 34.85 -8.52
N GLY A 202 28.96 34.42 -8.60
CA GLY A 202 27.80 35.31 -8.51
C GLY A 202 27.47 35.78 -7.08
N GLY A 203 28.21 35.35 -6.05
CA GLY A 203 28.10 35.90 -4.70
C GLY A 203 27.59 34.93 -3.63
N LEU A 204 27.29 33.67 -3.96
CA LEU A 204 27.02 32.64 -2.95
C LEU A 204 28.31 32.30 -2.18
N ASP A 205 28.17 31.95 -0.90
CA ASP A 205 29.28 31.47 -0.07
C ASP A 205 29.58 30.00 -0.40
N PHE A 206 28.50 29.24 -0.63
CA PHE A 206 28.54 27.81 -0.84
C PHE A 206 27.69 27.33 -2.01
N THR A 207 28.09 26.19 -2.55
CA THR A 207 27.19 25.27 -3.27
C THR A 207 27.27 23.89 -2.63
N LYS A 208 26.43 22.94 -3.03
CA LYS A 208 26.50 21.57 -2.52
C LYS A 208 26.13 20.52 -3.54
N ASP A 209 26.71 19.34 -3.33
CA ASP A 209 26.19 18.11 -3.89
C ASP A 209 24.72 17.94 -3.48
N ASP A 210 23.89 17.34 -4.33
CA ASP A 210 22.56 16.90 -3.93
C ASP A 210 22.68 15.65 -3.02
N GLU A 211 21.72 15.38 -2.13
CA GLU A 211 21.85 14.29 -1.16
C GLU A 211 22.04 12.92 -1.81
N ASN A 212 21.46 12.72 -2.99
CA ASN A 212 21.59 11.49 -3.75
C ASN A 212 22.73 11.51 -4.78
N VAL A 213 23.56 12.56 -4.83
CA VAL A 213 24.79 12.59 -5.65
C VAL A 213 25.92 11.98 -4.84
N ASN A 214 26.31 10.75 -5.18
CA ASN A 214 27.40 10.04 -4.50
C ASN A 214 28.46 9.65 -5.53
N SER A 215 28.36 8.46 -6.12
CA SER A 215 29.24 8.00 -7.22
C SER A 215 28.48 7.11 -8.20
N GLN A 216 27.87 7.73 -9.20
CA GLN A 216 27.02 7.07 -10.18
C GLN A 216 27.74 6.85 -11.52
N PRO A 217 27.21 6.00 -12.42
CA PRO A 217 27.79 5.80 -13.76
C PRO A 217 27.98 7.09 -14.56
N PHE A 218 27.06 8.05 -14.45
CA PHE A 218 27.13 9.33 -15.19
C PHE A 218 28.15 10.33 -14.60
N MET A 219 28.56 10.13 -13.33
CA MET A 219 29.49 11.01 -12.63
C MET A 219 30.12 10.29 -11.43
N ARG A 220 31.36 9.84 -11.59
CA ARG A 220 32.14 9.28 -10.49
C ARG A 220 32.58 10.38 -9.53
N TRP A 221 32.63 10.04 -8.24
CA TRP A 221 32.87 11.02 -7.17
C TRP A 221 34.21 11.74 -7.32
N ARG A 222 35.27 11.01 -7.69
CA ARG A 222 36.62 11.57 -7.77
C ARG A 222 36.73 12.67 -8.83
N ASP A 223 36.12 12.44 -10.00
CA ASP A 223 36.11 13.44 -11.09
C ASP A 223 35.33 14.69 -10.67
N ARG A 224 34.19 14.50 -9.99
CA ARG A 224 33.39 15.62 -9.46
C ARG A 224 34.19 16.45 -8.47
N PHE A 225 34.90 15.81 -7.55
CA PHE A 225 35.71 16.48 -6.52
C PHE A 225 36.78 17.36 -7.16
N LEU A 226 37.46 16.86 -8.21
CA LEU A 226 38.48 17.61 -8.94
C LEU A 226 37.90 18.86 -9.63
N PHE A 227 36.84 18.72 -10.44
CA PHE A 227 36.26 19.86 -11.15
C PHE A 227 35.58 20.87 -10.21
N CYS A 228 35.03 20.41 -9.07
CA CYS A 228 34.48 21.31 -8.07
C CYS A 228 35.59 22.07 -7.33
N ALA A 229 36.70 21.42 -6.98
CA ALA A 229 37.84 22.11 -6.37
C ALA A 229 38.40 23.19 -7.30
N GLU A 230 38.57 22.90 -8.60
CA GLU A 230 38.95 23.91 -9.60
C GLU A 230 37.96 25.09 -9.61
N ALA A 231 36.65 24.81 -9.62
CA ALA A 231 35.60 25.82 -9.61
C ALA A 231 35.60 26.70 -8.35
N ILE A 232 35.80 26.11 -7.17
CA ILE A 232 35.90 26.80 -5.89
C ILE A 232 37.06 27.80 -5.94
N TYR A 233 38.27 27.34 -6.29
CA TYR A 233 39.45 28.20 -6.27
C TYR A 233 39.40 29.28 -7.36
N LYS A 234 38.81 28.97 -8.52
CA LYS A 234 38.57 29.97 -9.58
C LYS A 234 37.64 31.08 -9.09
N ALA A 235 36.51 30.74 -8.48
CA ALA A 235 35.56 31.74 -7.95
C ALA A 235 36.17 32.53 -6.79
N GLN A 236 36.88 31.87 -5.87
CA GLN A 236 37.56 32.52 -4.76
C GLN A 236 38.63 33.52 -5.23
N ALA A 237 39.42 33.16 -6.25
CA ALA A 237 40.41 34.08 -6.83
C ALA A 237 39.75 35.29 -7.52
N GLU A 238 38.58 35.11 -8.13
CA GLU A 238 37.82 36.17 -8.81
C GLU A 238 37.17 37.14 -7.81
N THR A 239 36.57 36.64 -6.73
CA THR A 239 35.80 37.47 -5.79
C THR A 239 36.59 37.92 -4.55
N GLY A 240 37.72 37.28 -4.24
CA GLY A 240 38.50 37.53 -3.02
C GLY A 240 37.85 37.05 -1.72
N GLU A 241 36.73 36.32 -1.80
CA GLU A 241 36.04 35.74 -0.64
C GLU A 241 36.33 34.24 -0.57
N ILE A 242 36.46 33.68 0.64
CA ILE A 242 36.52 32.22 0.83
C ILE A 242 35.23 31.59 0.30
N LYS A 243 35.38 30.54 -0.51
CA LYS A 243 34.27 29.78 -1.12
C LYS A 243 34.33 28.31 -0.74
N GLY A 244 33.20 27.61 -0.80
CA GLY A 244 33.17 26.17 -0.62
C GLY A 244 32.11 25.46 -1.47
N HIS A 245 32.30 24.16 -1.62
CA HIS A 245 31.29 23.27 -2.17
C HIS A 245 31.19 22.05 -1.26
N TYR A 246 30.00 21.70 -0.80
CA TYR A 246 29.84 20.56 0.10
C TYR A 246 29.98 19.26 -0.71
N LEU A 247 31.19 18.71 -0.73
CA LEU A 247 31.48 17.45 -1.43
C LEU A 247 30.91 16.27 -0.64
N ASN A 248 30.03 15.47 -1.25
CA ASN A 248 29.30 14.41 -0.55
C ASN A 248 30.16 13.16 -0.32
N ALA A 249 30.44 12.89 0.96
CA ALA A 249 31.19 11.73 1.43
C ALA A 249 30.33 10.48 1.63
N THR A 250 28.99 10.58 1.64
CA THR A 250 28.06 9.44 1.81
C THR A 250 28.38 8.31 0.84
N ALA A 251 28.60 7.10 1.36
CA ALA A 251 29.00 5.92 0.59
C ALA A 251 28.36 4.64 1.16
N GLY A 252 28.51 3.52 0.43
CA GLY A 252 27.95 2.23 0.86
C GLY A 252 28.72 1.56 2.01
N THR A 253 29.97 1.96 2.27
CA THR A 253 30.77 1.47 3.40
C THR A 253 31.55 2.60 4.05
N CYS A 254 31.98 2.42 5.30
CA CYS A 254 32.77 3.41 6.03
C CYS A 254 34.13 3.67 5.37
N GLU A 255 34.77 2.64 4.78
CA GLU A 255 36.06 2.76 4.10
C GLU A 255 35.96 3.69 2.89
N GLU A 256 34.91 3.53 2.07
CA GLU A 256 34.69 4.41 0.92
C GLU A 256 34.25 5.82 1.34
N MET A 257 33.51 5.96 2.44
CA MET A 257 33.17 7.26 3.01
C MET A 257 34.44 8.02 3.44
N ILE A 258 35.31 7.37 4.20
CA ILE A 258 36.58 7.97 4.66
C ILE A 258 37.51 8.24 3.48
N LYS A 259 37.61 7.34 2.49
CA LYS A 259 38.41 7.58 1.27
C LYS A 259 38.02 8.87 0.55
N ARG A 260 36.72 9.19 0.50
CA ARG A 260 36.22 10.45 -0.08
C ARG A 260 36.60 11.65 0.78
N ALA A 261 36.42 11.55 2.09
CA ALA A 261 36.78 12.62 3.03
C ALA A 261 38.30 12.92 3.01
N VAL A 262 39.13 11.88 2.91
CA VAL A 262 40.59 11.99 2.72
C VAL A 262 40.91 12.74 1.43
N PHE A 263 40.29 12.37 0.32
CA PHE A 263 40.55 13.06 -0.94
C PHE A 263 40.07 14.52 -0.94
N ALA A 264 38.93 14.83 -0.30
CA ALA A 264 38.49 16.21 -0.12
C ALA A 264 39.52 17.03 0.70
N ARG A 265 40.06 16.43 1.77
CA ARG A 265 41.14 17.02 2.57
C ARG A 265 42.40 17.26 1.74
N GLU A 266 42.82 16.29 0.91
CA GLU A 266 43.98 16.43 0.02
C GLU A 266 43.82 17.58 -0.99
N LEU A 267 42.60 17.85 -1.44
CA LEU A 267 42.29 18.98 -2.33
C LEU A 267 42.25 20.33 -1.61
N GLY A 268 42.31 20.35 -0.26
CA GLY A 268 42.31 21.56 0.55
C GLY A 268 40.96 22.28 0.61
N VAL A 269 39.85 21.63 0.24
CA VAL A 269 38.53 22.27 0.29
C VAL A 269 38.05 22.44 1.74
N PRO A 270 37.23 23.46 2.05
CA PRO A 270 36.90 23.77 3.45
C PRO A 270 35.83 22.87 4.06
N ILE A 271 35.02 22.17 3.26
CA ILE A 271 33.78 21.54 3.71
C ILE A 271 33.40 20.29 2.92
N VAL A 272 32.87 19.28 3.60
CA VAL A 272 32.24 18.08 3.03
C VAL A 272 30.79 17.96 3.52
N MET A 273 30.01 17.04 2.95
CA MET A 273 28.69 16.69 3.49
C MET A 273 28.47 15.20 3.69
N HIS A 274 27.50 14.87 4.55
CA HIS A 274 27.08 13.51 4.84
C HIS A 274 25.56 13.43 5.09
N ASP A 275 24.96 12.32 4.67
CA ASP A 275 23.55 12.01 4.86
C ASP A 275 23.38 11.11 6.10
N TYR A 276 23.37 11.72 7.29
CA TYR A 276 23.64 11.01 8.55
C TYR A 276 22.66 9.89 8.91
N LEU A 277 21.38 9.98 8.56
CA LEU A 277 20.40 8.93 8.86
C LEU A 277 20.55 7.74 7.92
N THR A 278 20.69 8.01 6.62
CA THR A 278 20.85 6.96 5.60
C THR A 278 22.23 6.31 5.65
N GLY A 279 23.26 7.05 6.07
CA GLY A 279 24.59 6.49 6.37
C GLY A 279 24.67 5.86 7.77
N GLY A 280 23.84 6.32 8.71
CA GLY A 280 23.79 5.86 10.10
C GLY A 280 24.64 6.68 11.07
N PHE A 281 24.21 6.73 12.33
CA PHE A 281 24.90 7.49 13.40
C PHE A 281 26.34 7.03 13.63
N THR A 282 26.63 5.73 13.56
CA THR A 282 28.00 5.21 13.74
C THR A 282 28.96 5.74 12.66
N ALA A 283 28.53 5.74 11.40
CA ALA A 283 29.31 6.33 10.30
C ALA A 283 29.44 7.84 10.47
N ASN A 284 28.36 8.53 10.87
CA ASN A 284 28.38 9.97 11.08
C ASN A 284 29.36 10.39 12.19
N THR A 285 29.31 9.75 13.37
CA THR A 285 30.23 10.05 14.48
C THR A 285 31.68 9.78 14.07
N THR A 286 31.94 8.70 13.32
CA THR A 286 33.28 8.41 12.76
C THR A 286 33.76 9.55 11.85
N LEU A 287 32.89 10.02 10.94
CA LEU A 287 33.22 11.13 10.05
C LEU A 287 33.38 12.46 10.80
N ALA A 288 32.59 12.71 11.84
CA ALA A 288 32.70 13.91 12.67
C ALA A 288 34.04 13.98 13.41
N HIS A 289 34.52 12.86 13.96
CA HIS A 289 35.87 12.77 14.54
C HIS A 289 36.93 13.03 13.47
N TYR A 290 36.83 12.38 12.31
CA TYR A 290 37.75 12.61 11.20
C TYR A 290 37.80 14.08 10.76
N CYS A 291 36.64 14.74 10.64
CA CYS A 291 36.51 16.14 10.25
C CYS A 291 37.17 17.08 11.25
N ARG A 292 37.01 16.82 12.57
CA ARG A 292 37.70 17.56 13.63
C ARG A 292 39.22 17.45 13.48
N ASP A 293 39.73 16.23 13.36
CA ASP A 293 41.17 15.95 13.29
C ASP A 293 41.83 16.51 12.02
N ASN A 294 41.04 16.74 10.97
CA ASN A 294 41.52 17.16 9.66
C ASN A 294 41.10 18.59 9.27
N GLY A 295 40.42 19.32 10.15
CA GLY A 295 40.01 20.71 9.93
C GLY A 295 38.94 20.92 8.86
N LEU A 296 38.18 19.89 8.49
CA LEU A 296 37.09 19.95 7.51
C LEU A 296 35.76 20.30 8.19
N LEU A 297 35.04 21.31 7.68
CA LEU A 297 33.66 21.52 8.08
C LEU A 297 32.77 20.35 7.63
N LEU A 298 31.77 19.99 8.44
CA LEU A 298 30.88 18.86 8.17
C LEU A 298 29.42 19.31 8.04
N HIS A 299 28.92 19.36 6.81
CA HIS A 299 27.51 19.62 6.56
C HIS A 299 26.66 18.35 6.64
N ILE A 300 25.59 18.38 7.45
CA ILE A 300 24.68 17.25 7.58
C ILE A 300 23.38 17.51 6.81
N HIS A 301 23.09 16.62 5.87
CA HIS A 301 21.80 16.56 5.22
C HIS A 301 20.94 15.48 5.88
N ARG A 302 19.66 15.79 6.10
CA ARG A 302 18.73 14.95 6.88
C ARG A 302 17.90 13.99 6.04
N ALA A 303 18.45 13.43 4.96
CA ALA A 303 17.72 12.49 4.11
C ALA A 303 17.05 11.40 4.97
N MET A 304 15.84 10.96 4.61
CA MET A 304 14.99 10.01 5.35
C MET A 304 14.31 10.52 6.64
N HIS A 305 14.63 11.71 7.16
CA HIS A 305 14.05 12.18 8.45
C HIS A 305 12.50 12.16 8.50
N ALA A 306 11.84 12.59 7.43
CA ALA A 306 10.38 12.68 7.35
C ALA A 306 9.65 11.32 7.31
N VAL A 307 10.37 10.22 7.15
CA VAL A 307 9.83 8.87 7.38
C VAL A 307 9.53 8.67 8.87
N ILE A 308 10.31 9.32 9.73
CA ILE A 308 10.32 9.13 11.18
C ILE A 308 9.60 10.27 11.90
N ASP A 309 9.74 11.52 11.45
CA ASP A 309 9.35 12.69 12.24
C ASP A 309 8.05 13.39 11.82
N ARG A 310 7.48 13.03 10.66
CA ARG A 310 6.40 13.79 10.03
C ARG A 310 5.04 13.67 10.74
N GLN A 311 4.73 12.49 11.29
CA GLN A 311 3.43 12.24 11.88
C GLN A 311 3.44 12.59 13.36
N LYS A 312 2.42 13.32 13.82
CA LYS A 312 2.31 13.74 15.23
C LYS A 312 2.05 12.57 16.18
N ASN A 313 1.39 11.50 15.71
CA ASN A 313 0.98 10.38 16.56
C ASN A 313 2.06 9.30 16.76
N HIS A 314 2.99 9.12 15.81
CA HIS A 314 3.96 8.02 15.83
C HIS A 314 5.32 8.46 15.28
N GLY A 315 6.41 7.96 15.86
CA GLY A 315 7.78 8.14 15.38
C GLY A 315 8.69 8.93 16.32
N ILE A 316 9.62 9.72 15.80
CA ILE A 316 10.56 10.51 16.63
C ILE A 316 10.53 11.94 16.14
N HIS A 317 10.16 12.89 16.98
CA HIS A 317 10.11 14.30 16.56
C HIS A 317 11.52 14.80 16.16
N PHE A 318 11.60 15.67 15.15
CA PHE A 318 12.87 16.17 14.60
C PHE A 318 13.79 16.80 15.67
N ARG A 319 13.24 17.48 16.68
CA ARG A 319 13.99 18.04 17.83
C ARG A 319 14.89 17.01 18.53
N VAL A 320 14.45 15.76 18.62
CA VAL A 320 15.25 14.67 19.21
C VAL A 320 16.39 14.29 18.28
N LEU A 321 16.11 14.20 16.97
CA LEU A 321 17.13 13.96 15.95
C LEU A 321 18.16 15.10 15.87
N ALA A 322 17.73 16.35 16.09
CA ALA A 322 18.58 17.52 16.18
C ALA A 322 19.53 17.45 17.38
N LYS A 323 19.02 17.10 18.58
CA LYS A 323 19.84 16.83 19.78
C LYS A 323 20.85 15.69 19.52
N ALA A 324 20.38 14.58 18.95
CA ALA A 324 21.20 13.43 18.63
C ALA A 324 22.32 13.78 17.63
N LEU A 325 22.04 14.58 16.61
CA LEU A 325 23.06 15.03 15.67
C LEU A 325 24.04 16.00 16.32
N ARG A 326 23.59 16.95 17.14
CA ARG A 326 24.49 17.86 17.86
C ARG A 326 25.49 17.09 18.73
N MET A 327 25.07 15.98 19.35
CA MET A 327 25.98 15.08 20.07
C MET A 327 26.90 14.27 19.14
N SER A 328 26.36 13.62 18.11
CA SER A 328 27.14 12.82 17.15
C SER A 328 28.20 13.64 16.40
N GLY A 329 27.88 14.90 16.10
CA GLY A 329 28.74 15.86 15.46
C GLY A 329 28.35 16.18 14.02
N GLY A 330 28.07 17.46 13.78
CA GLY A 330 27.87 18.06 12.47
C GLY A 330 27.88 19.58 12.64
N ASP A 331 28.56 20.30 11.76
CA ASP A 331 28.66 21.77 11.83
C ASP A 331 27.39 22.45 11.32
N HIS A 332 26.74 21.81 10.34
CA HIS A 332 25.44 22.22 9.80
C HIS A 332 24.41 21.12 9.94
N ILE A 333 23.12 21.47 10.05
CA ILE A 333 22.01 20.54 9.80
C ILE A 333 20.83 21.25 9.15
N HIS A 334 20.17 20.59 8.19
CA HIS A 334 18.91 21.08 7.62
C HIS A 334 17.81 21.13 8.69
N SER A 335 17.13 22.27 8.81
CA SER A 335 16.18 22.55 9.89
C SER A 335 14.82 23.03 9.39
N GLY A 336 14.50 22.83 8.11
CA GLY A 336 13.26 23.31 7.50
C GLY A 336 13.30 24.80 7.14
N THR A 337 12.21 25.31 6.58
CA THR A 337 12.15 26.69 6.03
C THR A 337 10.94 27.48 6.48
N VAL A 338 9.93 26.82 7.08
CA VAL A 338 8.60 27.36 7.39
C VAL A 338 7.77 27.74 6.15
N VAL A 339 8.35 28.52 5.25
CA VAL A 339 7.67 29.09 4.06
C VAL A 339 7.94 28.33 2.75
N GLY A 340 8.87 27.37 2.78
CA GLY A 340 9.26 26.62 1.60
C GLY A 340 8.35 25.41 1.33
N LYS A 341 8.80 24.56 0.41
CA LYS A 341 8.00 23.43 -0.10
C LYS A 341 7.89 22.22 0.85
N LEU A 342 8.74 22.16 1.88
CA LEU A 342 8.74 21.08 2.87
C LEU A 342 8.10 21.58 4.15
N GLU A 343 7.46 20.68 4.88
CA GLU A 343 6.78 21.03 6.13
C GLU A 343 7.73 21.63 7.17
N GLY A 344 7.23 22.62 7.90
CA GLY A 344 7.85 23.21 9.07
C GLY A 344 6.88 24.20 9.72
N GLU A 345 6.28 23.81 10.83
CA GLU A 345 5.51 24.75 11.66
C GLU A 345 6.47 25.74 12.33
N ARG A 346 6.10 27.02 12.42
CA ARG A 346 7.03 28.10 12.80
C ARG A 346 7.54 27.93 14.23
N ASP A 347 6.64 27.74 15.20
CA ASP A 347 7.00 27.72 16.61
C ASP A 347 7.80 26.46 16.97
N ILE A 348 7.44 25.32 16.37
CA ILE A 348 8.24 24.08 16.44
C ILE A 348 9.64 24.31 15.85
N THR A 349 9.72 24.99 14.71
CA THR A 349 11.00 25.25 14.02
C THR A 349 11.92 26.12 14.86
N LEU A 350 11.39 27.19 15.45
CA LEU A 350 12.14 28.04 16.38
C LEU A 350 12.66 27.22 17.56
N GLY A 351 11.83 26.35 18.15
CA GLY A 351 12.22 25.51 19.28
C GLY A 351 13.44 24.63 19.00
N PHE A 352 13.47 23.89 17.88
CA PHE A 352 14.64 23.06 17.56
C PHE A 352 15.83 23.83 16.98
N VAL A 353 15.62 25.05 16.48
CA VAL A 353 16.72 25.97 16.11
C VAL A 353 17.46 26.44 17.37
N ASP A 354 16.73 26.79 18.44
CA ASP A 354 17.32 27.16 19.73
C ASP A 354 18.11 25.97 20.31
N LEU A 355 17.54 24.75 20.26
CA LEU A 355 18.23 23.52 20.68
C LEU A 355 19.52 23.23 19.90
N LEU A 356 19.64 23.70 18.65
CA LEU A 356 20.84 23.52 17.82
C LEU A 356 21.91 24.56 18.12
N ARG A 357 21.53 25.80 18.45
CA ARG A 357 22.47 26.93 18.56
C ARG A 357 22.86 27.25 19.99
N ASP A 358 21.88 27.30 20.88
CA ASP A 358 22.05 27.92 22.19
C ASP A 358 22.75 26.96 23.16
N ASP A 359 23.39 27.50 24.19
CA ASP A 359 24.07 26.71 25.22
C ASP A 359 23.08 26.20 26.27
N PHE A 360 22.06 26.99 26.58
CA PHE A 360 21.04 26.67 27.58
C PHE A 360 19.66 27.01 27.05
N ILE A 361 18.75 26.03 27.08
CA ILE A 361 17.40 26.16 26.56
C ILE A 361 16.43 25.81 27.68
N GLU A 362 15.57 26.76 28.05
CA GLU A 362 14.53 26.54 29.06
C GLU A 362 13.37 25.70 28.53
N LYS A 363 12.69 24.98 29.43
CA LYS A 363 11.43 24.32 29.11
C LYS A 363 10.40 25.34 28.59
N ASP A 364 9.97 25.16 27.36
CA ASP A 364 8.91 25.95 26.73
C ASP A 364 7.99 25.06 25.87
N ARG A 365 6.82 24.74 26.42
CA ARG A 365 5.82 23.91 25.71
C ARG A 365 5.22 24.61 24.49
N SER A 366 5.27 25.95 24.42
CA SER A 366 4.79 26.74 23.28
C SER A 366 5.70 26.65 22.05
N ARG A 367 6.90 26.10 22.21
CA ARG A 367 7.82 25.70 21.11
C ARG A 367 8.10 24.20 21.08
N GLY A 368 7.38 23.42 21.88
CA GLY A 368 7.52 21.97 21.98
C GLY A 368 8.77 21.50 22.72
N ILE A 369 9.37 22.34 23.57
CA ILE A 369 10.50 21.98 24.43
C ILE A 369 9.94 21.46 25.75
N TYR A 370 10.10 20.15 26.02
CA TYR A 370 9.52 19.50 27.20
C TYR A 370 10.43 19.59 28.43
N PHE A 371 11.73 19.71 28.19
CA PHE A 371 12.77 19.74 29.21
C PHE A 371 13.73 20.89 28.98
N THR A 372 14.17 21.50 30.07
CA THR A 372 15.36 22.36 30.05
C THR A 372 16.57 21.53 29.60
N GLN A 373 17.35 22.05 28.66
CA GLN A 373 18.54 21.42 28.11
C GLN A 373 19.75 22.34 28.30
N ASP A 374 20.74 21.86 29.05
CA ASP A 374 22.06 22.49 29.17
C ASP A 374 23.05 21.70 28.32
N TRP A 375 23.74 22.38 27.40
CA TRP A 375 24.74 21.80 26.51
C TRP A 375 26.15 21.92 27.04
N VAL A 376 26.37 22.60 28.18
CA VAL A 376 27.66 22.71 28.87
C VAL A 376 28.84 22.96 27.93
N SER A 377 28.66 23.98 27.08
CA SER A 377 29.62 24.46 26.08
C SER A 377 29.87 23.51 24.89
N LEU A 378 28.98 22.54 24.64
CA LEU A 378 29.00 21.81 23.38
C LEU A 378 28.72 22.80 22.23
N PRO A 379 29.57 22.87 21.18
CA PRO A 379 29.41 23.87 20.14
C PRO A 379 28.01 23.87 19.52
N GLY A 380 27.53 25.06 19.14
CA GLY A 380 26.30 25.20 18.38
C GLY A 380 26.45 24.65 16.96
N VAL A 381 25.33 24.25 16.36
CA VAL A 381 25.21 23.79 14.97
C VAL A 381 24.50 24.87 14.17
N ILE A 382 25.00 25.23 12.98
CA ILE A 382 24.30 26.18 12.12
C ILE A 382 23.06 25.51 11.50
N PRO A 383 21.84 26.01 11.77
CA PRO A 383 20.62 25.57 11.09
C PRO A 383 20.64 25.97 9.60
N VAL A 384 20.26 25.03 8.73
CA VAL A 384 20.20 25.24 7.29
C VAL A 384 18.75 25.26 6.81
N ALA A 385 18.32 26.40 6.29
CA ALA A 385 17.01 26.58 5.67
C ALA A 385 17.11 26.30 4.17
N SER A 386 16.54 25.18 3.71
CA SER A 386 16.64 24.74 2.31
C SER A 386 15.33 24.14 1.78
N GLY A 387 15.05 24.40 0.49
CA GLY A 387 13.97 23.75 -0.25
C GLY A 387 12.78 24.64 -0.57
N GLY A 388 12.59 24.95 -1.85
CA GLY A 388 11.42 25.70 -2.33
C GLY A 388 11.39 27.18 -1.94
N ILE A 389 12.53 27.75 -1.54
CA ILE A 389 12.65 29.18 -1.18
C ILE A 389 13.25 30.00 -2.34
N HIS A 390 12.96 31.30 -2.35
CA HIS A 390 13.36 32.30 -3.35
C HIS A 390 13.41 33.70 -2.74
N VAL A 391 13.82 34.72 -3.51
CA VAL A 391 14.10 36.09 -3.02
C VAL A 391 12.98 36.75 -2.19
N TRP A 392 11.70 36.53 -2.53
CA TRP A 392 10.58 37.05 -1.73
C TRP A 392 10.46 36.47 -0.31
N HIS A 393 11.04 35.29 -0.07
CA HIS A 393 11.08 34.68 1.26
C HIS A 393 12.20 35.24 2.14
N MET A 394 13.14 36.02 1.58
CA MET A 394 14.33 36.48 2.29
C MET A 394 14.04 37.26 3.59
N PRO A 395 13.06 38.17 3.65
CA PRO A 395 12.74 38.87 4.90
C PRO A 395 12.29 37.91 6.01
N ALA A 396 11.39 36.98 5.68
CA ALA A 396 10.86 36.00 6.63
C ALA A 396 11.97 35.03 7.10
N LEU A 397 12.83 34.57 6.19
CA LEU A 397 13.94 33.69 6.55
C LEU A 397 14.96 34.38 7.46
N THR A 398 15.25 35.66 7.20
CA THR A 398 16.17 36.46 8.03
C THR A 398 15.58 36.73 9.41
N GLU A 399 14.27 36.89 9.52
CA GLU A 399 13.56 37.03 10.81
C GLU A 399 13.55 35.72 11.61
N ILE A 400 13.16 34.61 10.96
CA ILE A 400 12.97 33.33 11.63
C ILE A 400 14.31 32.72 12.07
N PHE A 401 15.30 32.68 11.18
CA PHE A 401 16.55 31.97 11.44
C PHE A 401 17.66 32.87 11.97
N GLY A 402 17.58 34.19 11.81
CA GLY A 402 18.65 35.11 12.23
C GLY A 402 19.97 34.86 11.50
N ASP A 403 21.03 35.52 11.98
CA ASP A 403 22.32 35.54 11.27
C ASP A 403 23.03 34.19 11.25
N ASP A 404 22.99 33.44 12.34
CA ASP A 404 23.59 32.11 12.45
C ASP A 404 22.72 31.05 11.78
N SER A 405 22.68 31.12 10.45
CA SER A 405 21.97 30.19 9.57
C SER A 405 22.61 30.12 8.18
N VAL A 406 22.30 29.06 7.43
CA VAL A 406 22.60 28.97 6.00
C VAL A 406 21.29 28.91 5.21
N LEU A 407 21.06 29.86 4.30
CA LEU A 407 19.89 29.91 3.44
C LEU A 407 20.25 29.34 2.05
N GLN A 408 19.58 28.27 1.63
CA GLN A 408 19.93 27.52 0.42
C GLN A 408 18.90 27.64 -0.71
N PHE A 409 19.34 28.23 -1.82
CA PHE A 409 18.51 28.52 -2.99
C PHE A 409 18.93 27.68 -4.19
N GLY A 410 18.52 26.40 -4.24
CA GLY A 410 18.78 25.53 -5.40
C GLY A 410 18.06 26.01 -6.67
N GLY A 411 16.76 25.73 -6.77
CA GLY A 411 15.93 26.24 -7.87
C GLY A 411 15.87 27.77 -7.92
N GLY A 412 15.92 28.44 -6.77
CA GLY A 412 15.96 29.90 -6.65
C GLY A 412 17.26 30.56 -7.16
N THR A 413 18.27 29.79 -7.55
CA THR A 413 19.50 30.28 -8.22
C THR A 413 19.56 29.77 -9.66
N LEU A 414 19.55 28.45 -9.85
CA LEU A 414 19.73 27.84 -11.18
C LEU A 414 18.52 28.03 -12.10
N GLY A 415 17.34 28.33 -11.55
CA GLY A 415 16.13 28.66 -12.30
C GLY A 415 16.02 30.12 -12.70
N HIS A 416 17.02 30.95 -12.39
CA HIS A 416 17.01 32.35 -12.77
C HIS A 416 17.09 32.51 -14.30
N PRO A 417 16.26 33.38 -14.92
CA PRO A 417 16.13 33.45 -16.38
C PRO A 417 17.42 33.89 -17.10
N TRP A 418 18.36 34.53 -16.39
CA TRP A 418 19.64 34.99 -16.93
C TRP A 418 20.83 34.09 -16.55
N GLY A 419 20.56 32.92 -15.97
CA GLY A 419 21.58 31.95 -15.57
C GLY A 419 22.03 32.05 -14.11
N ASN A 420 22.94 31.15 -13.73
CA ASN A 420 23.29 30.89 -12.33
C ASN A 420 23.93 32.08 -11.61
N ALA A 421 24.87 32.78 -12.24
CA ALA A 421 25.55 33.91 -11.61
C ALA A 421 24.58 35.08 -11.31
N PRO A 422 23.71 35.53 -12.24
CA PRO A 422 22.64 36.47 -11.91
C PRO A 422 21.70 35.98 -10.80
N GLY A 423 21.33 34.69 -10.80
CA GLY A 423 20.52 34.13 -9.71
C GLY A 423 21.20 34.21 -8.34
N ALA A 424 22.51 33.98 -8.30
CA ALA A 424 23.31 34.12 -7.09
C ALA A 424 23.38 35.58 -6.63
N VAL A 425 23.58 36.52 -7.56
CA VAL A 425 23.58 37.97 -7.29
C VAL A 425 22.24 38.40 -6.71
N ALA A 426 21.12 37.98 -7.30
CA ALA A 426 19.78 38.30 -6.82
C ALA A 426 19.56 37.86 -5.36
N ASN A 427 19.95 36.63 -5.01
CA ASN A 427 19.84 36.12 -3.64
C ASN A 427 20.77 36.88 -2.67
N ARG A 428 22.00 37.20 -3.09
CA ARG A 428 22.96 37.97 -2.27
C ARG A 428 22.46 39.38 -1.98
N VAL A 429 22.00 40.09 -3.02
CA VAL A 429 21.45 41.45 -2.89
C VAL A 429 20.21 41.46 -1.99
N ALA A 430 19.28 40.51 -2.19
CA ALA A 430 18.08 40.42 -1.34
C ALA A 430 18.44 40.21 0.13
N LEU A 431 19.42 39.35 0.42
CA LEU A 431 19.87 39.10 1.79
C LEU A 431 20.50 40.33 2.42
N GLU A 432 21.47 40.95 1.75
CA GLU A 432 22.17 42.12 2.30
C GLU A 432 21.22 43.31 2.50
N ALA A 433 20.25 43.51 1.62
CA ALA A 433 19.21 44.52 1.80
C ALA A 433 18.32 44.24 3.03
N CYS A 434 17.96 42.98 3.28
CA CYS A 434 17.19 42.60 4.47
C CYS A 434 17.99 42.80 5.76
N VAL A 435 19.26 42.37 5.77
CA VAL A 435 20.14 42.55 6.93
C VAL A 435 20.38 44.02 7.23
N GLN A 436 20.63 44.84 6.20
CA GLN A 436 20.78 46.28 6.34
C GLN A 436 19.51 46.90 6.94
N ALA A 437 18.35 46.63 6.35
CA ALA A 437 17.07 47.17 6.82
C ALA A 437 16.77 46.77 8.26
N ARG A 438 17.00 45.51 8.64
CA ARG A 438 16.85 45.02 10.01
C ARG A 438 17.76 45.77 10.97
N ASN A 439 19.03 45.93 10.61
CA ASN A 439 20.03 46.62 11.45
C ASN A 439 19.74 48.14 11.56
N GLU A 440 19.06 48.72 10.58
CA GLU A 440 18.53 50.09 10.62
C GLU A 440 17.22 50.22 11.43
N GLY A 441 16.70 49.11 11.97
CA GLY A 441 15.51 49.08 12.83
C GLY A 441 14.17 48.91 12.10
N ARG A 442 14.18 48.54 10.82
CA ARG A 442 12.94 48.24 10.07
C ARG A 442 12.37 46.89 10.45
N ASP A 443 11.05 46.77 10.44
CA ASP A 443 10.35 45.52 10.74
C ASP A 443 10.30 44.65 9.48
N LEU A 444 11.12 43.58 9.41
CA LEU A 444 11.14 42.68 8.27
C LEU A 444 9.81 41.94 8.05
N ALA A 445 9.04 41.67 9.10
CA ALA A 445 7.77 40.96 8.99
C ALA A 445 6.69 41.86 8.34
N ALA A 446 6.68 43.15 8.67
CA ALA A 446 5.74 44.12 8.10
C ALA A 446 6.20 44.73 6.78
N GLU A 447 7.50 45.04 6.65
CA GLU A 447 8.07 45.85 5.56
C GLU A 447 8.86 45.03 4.54
N GLY A 448 9.03 43.72 4.74
CA GLY A 448 9.91 42.87 3.92
C GLY A 448 9.68 42.98 2.41
N ASN A 449 8.43 42.99 1.97
CA ASN A 449 8.10 43.14 0.55
C ASN A 449 8.46 44.53 -0.01
N ALA A 450 8.42 45.59 0.80
CA ALA A 450 8.83 46.92 0.38
C ALA A 450 10.35 47.00 0.22
N ILE A 451 11.09 46.45 1.18
CA ILE A 451 12.56 46.36 1.15
C ILE A 451 13.05 45.66 -0.13
N ILE A 452 12.47 44.50 -0.47
CA ILE A 452 12.83 43.77 -1.68
C ILE A 452 12.54 44.59 -2.95
N ARG A 453 11.40 45.29 -3.01
CA ARG A 453 11.06 46.18 -4.14
C ARG A 453 11.96 47.42 -4.23
N GLU A 454 12.46 47.91 -3.12
CA GLU A 454 13.41 49.03 -3.09
C GLU A 454 14.76 48.56 -3.64
N ALA A 455 15.26 47.40 -3.20
CA ALA A 455 16.48 46.79 -3.72
C ALA A 455 16.40 46.46 -5.22
N SER A 456 15.25 45.99 -5.70
CA SER A 456 15.06 45.66 -7.12
C SER A 456 15.11 46.87 -8.05
N LYS A 457 15.03 48.11 -7.54
CA LYS A 457 15.16 49.32 -8.39
C LYS A 457 16.58 49.53 -8.92
N TRP A 458 17.59 49.03 -8.20
CA TRP A 458 19.00 49.20 -8.55
C TRP A 458 19.73 47.89 -8.83
N SER A 459 19.14 46.73 -8.51
CA SER A 459 19.64 45.41 -8.96
C SER A 459 18.68 44.79 -10.01
N PRO A 460 19.07 44.79 -11.30
CA PRO A 460 18.30 44.16 -12.36
C PRO A 460 18.12 42.64 -12.18
N GLU A 461 19.13 41.96 -11.63
CA GLU A 461 19.08 40.52 -11.34
C GLU A 461 18.00 40.22 -10.29
N LEU A 462 17.93 41.02 -9.21
CA LEU A 462 16.88 40.89 -8.22
C LEU A 462 15.50 41.19 -8.82
N ALA A 463 15.37 42.22 -9.66
CA ALA A 463 14.11 42.53 -10.34
C ALA A 463 13.61 41.36 -11.20
N ALA A 464 14.50 40.73 -11.96
CA ALA A 464 14.18 39.55 -12.77
C ALA A 464 13.74 38.37 -11.90
N ALA A 465 14.47 38.06 -10.82
CA ALA A 465 14.10 37.01 -9.87
C ALA A 465 12.73 37.28 -9.21
N CYS A 466 12.49 38.53 -8.81
CA CYS A 466 11.24 38.96 -8.20
C CYS A 466 10.06 38.75 -9.14
N GLU A 467 10.20 39.09 -10.43
CA GLU A 467 9.11 38.94 -11.39
C GLU A 467 8.75 37.47 -11.63
N VAL A 468 9.74 36.58 -11.69
CA VAL A 468 9.53 35.15 -11.96
C VAL A 468 8.78 34.45 -10.83
N TRP A 469 9.04 34.81 -9.56
CA TRP A 469 8.53 34.04 -8.40
C TRP A 469 7.56 34.81 -7.49
N LYS A 470 7.04 35.98 -7.89
CA LYS A 470 6.15 36.80 -7.04
C LYS A 470 4.85 36.12 -6.61
N GLU A 471 4.35 35.17 -7.40
CA GLU A 471 3.08 34.46 -7.13
C GLU A 471 3.29 33.10 -6.46
N ILE A 472 4.53 32.64 -6.31
CA ILE A 472 4.84 31.31 -5.79
C ILE A 472 4.83 31.34 -4.27
N LYS A 473 3.96 30.52 -3.67
CA LYS A 473 3.84 30.29 -2.23
C LYS A 473 3.48 28.84 -1.95
N PHE A 474 3.86 28.36 -0.77
CA PHE A 474 3.54 27.01 -0.30
C PHE A 474 2.69 27.09 0.98
N GLU A 475 1.38 27.18 0.83
CA GLU A 475 0.43 27.34 1.94
C GLU A 475 -0.37 26.04 2.12
N PHE A 476 0.10 25.18 3.04
CA PHE A 476 -0.53 23.90 3.36
C PHE A 476 -0.64 23.72 4.88
N THR A 477 -1.67 22.99 5.33
CA THR A 477 -1.80 22.63 6.74
C THR A 477 -0.65 21.71 7.17
N ALA A 478 0.04 22.04 8.26
CA ALA A 478 1.09 21.21 8.83
C ALA A 478 0.51 19.95 9.49
N MET A 479 1.18 18.80 9.31
CA MET A 479 0.83 17.53 9.94
C MET A 479 1.37 17.46 11.37
N ASP A 480 2.60 17.93 11.59
CA ASP A 480 3.19 18.08 12.90
C ASP A 480 2.90 19.47 13.46
N THR A 481 2.17 19.51 14.57
CA THR A 481 1.72 20.75 15.23
C THR A 481 1.81 20.59 16.74
N LEU A 482 1.99 21.69 17.46
CA LEU A 482 2.00 21.68 18.92
C LEU A 482 0.65 21.27 19.50
N ASP A 483 0.67 20.76 20.73
CA ASP A 483 -0.55 20.50 21.50
C ASP A 483 -1.12 21.85 21.96
N LYS A 484 -2.28 22.23 21.41
CA LYS A 484 -2.95 23.47 21.82
C LYS A 484 -3.86 23.18 23.00
N GLY A 485 -3.63 23.86 24.12
CA GLY A 485 -4.62 23.93 25.20
C GLY A 485 -5.93 24.53 24.69
N GLN A 486 -7.06 24.17 25.30
CA GLN A 486 -8.33 24.87 25.08
C GLN A 486 -8.24 26.30 25.63
N GLU A 487 -7.61 27.21 24.90
CA GLU A 487 -7.92 28.64 25.04
C GLU A 487 -9.16 28.94 24.18
N ASN A 488 -10.26 29.21 24.91
CA ASN A 488 -11.56 29.72 24.46
C ASN A 488 -11.82 29.70 22.94
N SER A 489 -12.46 28.62 22.50
CA SER A 489 -13.14 28.51 21.20
C SER A 489 -14.20 29.61 20.95
N MET A 490 -14.52 30.44 21.95
CA MET A 490 -15.39 31.62 21.81
C MET A 490 -14.75 32.79 21.05
N GLU A 491 -13.44 33.04 21.18
CA GLU A 491 -12.82 34.22 20.52
C GLU A 491 -12.59 33.99 19.02
N ARG A 492 -12.26 32.77 18.59
CA ARG A 492 -12.18 32.40 17.17
C ARG A 492 -13.55 32.37 16.48
N TRP A 493 -14.62 31.99 17.19
CA TRP A 493 -15.97 32.02 16.64
C TRP A 493 -16.50 33.46 16.49
N TRP A 494 -16.15 34.35 17.43
CA TRP A 494 -16.45 35.78 17.32
C TRP A 494 -15.68 36.47 16.20
N PHE A 495 -14.39 36.15 16.01
CA PHE A 495 -13.58 36.76 14.94
C PHE A 495 -14.02 36.27 13.54
N ASN A 496 -14.31 34.98 13.38
CA ASN A 496 -14.78 34.43 12.10
C ASN A 496 -16.21 34.87 11.74
N SER A 497 -17.08 35.13 12.73
CA SER A 497 -18.43 35.68 12.50
C SER A 497 -18.41 37.13 12.01
N MET A 498 -17.40 37.92 12.41
CA MET A 498 -17.23 39.30 11.92
C MET A 498 -16.65 39.38 10.50
N VAL A 499 -15.77 38.45 10.13
CA VAL A 499 -15.15 38.41 8.79
C VAL A 499 -16.14 37.90 7.74
N PHE A 500 -16.97 36.90 8.07
CA PHE A 500 -17.99 36.38 7.14
C PHE A 500 -19.12 37.38 6.86
N LYS A 501 -19.45 38.27 7.80
CA LYS A 501 -20.47 39.32 7.60
C LYS A 501 -19.99 40.53 6.79
N LYS A 502 -18.68 40.71 6.60
CA LYS A 502 -18.10 41.79 5.79
C LYS A 502 -17.90 41.42 4.32
N GLU A 503 -17.67 40.13 4.01
CA GLU A 503 -17.50 39.68 2.62
C GLU A 503 -18.82 39.39 1.87
N LEU A 504 -19.91 39.08 2.58
CA LEU A 504 -21.23 38.88 1.94
C LEU A 504 -21.90 40.19 1.48
N LYS A 505 -21.40 41.36 1.88
CA LYS A 505 -21.93 42.68 1.49
C LYS A 505 -21.19 43.34 0.31
N ARG A 506 -20.23 42.65 -0.33
CA ARG A 506 -19.42 43.23 -1.42
C ARG A 506 -19.46 42.49 -2.77
N ARG A 507 -20.33 41.49 -2.91
CA ARG A 507 -20.66 40.88 -4.22
C ARG A 507 -22.18 40.80 -4.33
N TYR A 508 -22.76 41.73 -5.09
CA TYR A 508 -24.07 41.76 -5.75
C TYR A 508 -24.54 43.20 -5.78
N GLY A 509 -23.94 43.99 -6.67
CA GLY A 509 -24.63 45.15 -7.22
C GLY A 509 -25.52 44.67 -8.34
N ILE A 510 -26.82 44.94 -8.26
CA ILE A 510 -27.64 45.52 -9.35
C ILE A 510 -29.01 45.94 -8.79
N LYS A 511 -29.22 47.25 -8.94
CA LYS A 511 -30.42 48.10 -9.05
C LYS A 511 -31.81 47.52 -8.70
N LYS A 512 -32.44 48.19 -7.73
CA LYS A 512 -33.88 48.34 -7.53
C LYS A 512 -34.56 48.94 -8.77
N SER A 513 -35.66 48.33 -9.20
CA SER A 513 -36.84 49.05 -9.71
C SER A 513 -38.10 48.49 -9.05
N THR A 514 -38.93 49.41 -8.61
CA THR A 514 -40.22 49.23 -7.93
C THR A 514 -41.34 49.10 -8.95
N HIS A 515 -42.34 48.24 -8.72
CA HIS A 515 -43.76 48.62 -8.69
C HIS A 515 -44.70 47.44 -8.31
N ASN A 516 -45.81 47.83 -7.69
CA ASN A 516 -46.89 47.07 -7.07
C ASN A 516 -47.81 46.34 -8.06
N LEU A 517 -48.49 45.27 -7.62
CA LEU A 517 -49.96 45.16 -7.42
C LEU A 517 -50.40 43.68 -7.31
N GLY A 518 -51.45 43.42 -6.51
CA GLY A 518 -51.96 42.08 -6.15
C GLY A 518 -52.92 41.43 -7.19
N PRO A 519 -54.04 40.83 -6.76
CA PRO A 519 -54.18 39.38 -6.58
C PRO A 519 -55.35 38.74 -7.37
N ILE A 520 -55.62 37.45 -7.13
CA ILE A 520 -56.92 36.71 -7.30
C ILE A 520 -57.18 35.96 -8.64
N GLU A 521 -57.31 34.64 -8.47
CA GLU A 521 -58.30 33.65 -8.96
C GLU A 521 -58.63 33.37 -10.45
N ASN A 522 -58.90 32.06 -10.62
CA ASN A 522 -59.95 31.39 -11.39
C ASN A 522 -59.61 30.68 -12.72
N THR A 523 -59.83 29.37 -12.59
CA THR A 523 -60.16 28.32 -13.56
C THR A 523 -61.25 28.68 -14.55
N SER A 524 -61.12 28.21 -15.80
CA SER A 524 -62.24 27.83 -16.64
C SER A 524 -61.83 26.83 -17.74
N GLU A 525 -62.42 25.64 -17.65
CA GLU A 525 -62.85 24.72 -18.72
C GLU A 525 -63.28 25.47 -20.02
N SER A 526 -63.37 24.94 -21.23
CA SER A 526 -63.21 23.63 -21.88
C SER A 526 -63.50 23.91 -23.38
N GLU A 527 -62.88 23.21 -24.33
CA GLU A 527 -63.51 22.92 -25.63
C GLU A 527 -62.74 21.82 -26.40
N TYR A 528 -63.31 20.62 -26.43
CA TYR A 528 -63.12 19.58 -27.45
C TYR A 528 -63.93 19.97 -28.73
N PRO A 529 -63.92 19.23 -29.87
CA PRO A 529 -63.12 18.09 -30.33
C PRO A 529 -62.56 18.27 -31.78
N ASN A 530 -61.60 17.46 -32.21
CA ASN A 530 -61.72 16.73 -33.49
C ASN A 530 -60.61 15.69 -33.70
N ARG A 531 -61.06 14.54 -34.20
CA ARG A 531 -60.35 13.27 -34.37
C ARG A 531 -60.40 12.89 -35.85
N LYS A 532 -59.45 12.04 -36.26
CA LYS A 532 -59.21 11.42 -37.59
C LYS A 532 -58.16 12.19 -38.41
N GLY A 533 -57.10 11.61 -38.93
CA GLY A 533 -56.72 10.21 -39.05
C GLY A 533 -56.00 9.99 -40.39
N ARG A 534 -54.94 9.19 -40.40
CA ARG A 534 -54.50 8.34 -41.52
C ARG A 534 -53.45 7.38 -40.96
N ALA A 535 -53.80 6.11 -40.86
CA ALA A 535 -53.54 5.06 -41.86
C ALA A 535 -52.16 4.41 -41.60
N LYS A 536 -52.15 3.20 -41.03
CA LYS A 536 -52.29 1.91 -41.74
C LYS A 536 -51.04 1.62 -42.60
N ASN A 537 -50.32 0.57 -42.24
CA ASN A 537 -50.37 -0.67 -43.02
C ASN A 537 -49.80 -1.85 -42.21
N ILE A 538 -50.75 -2.60 -41.67
CA ILE A 538 -50.68 -4.04 -41.47
C ILE A 538 -50.49 -4.69 -42.85
N HIS A 539 -49.56 -5.64 -42.96
CA HIS A 539 -49.62 -6.62 -44.03
C HIS A 539 -50.05 -7.99 -43.50
N ASN A 540 -51.07 -8.48 -44.20
CA ASN A 540 -51.78 -9.73 -44.05
C ASN A 540 -50.89 -10.96 -44.17
N TRP A 541 -51.39 -12.02 -43.53
CA TRP A 541 -51.10 -13.41 -43.84
C TRP A 541 -51.39 -13.75 -45.32
N GLY A 542 -50.45 -14.45 -45.94
CA GLY A 542 -50.72 -15.50 -46.92
C GLY A 542 -49.89 -16.71 -46.48
N GLY A 543 -50.39 -17.93 -46.38
CA GLY A 543 -51.55 -18.55 -46.99
C GLY A 543 -51.05 -19.83 -47.66
N GLY A 544 -51.39 -20.98 -47.10
CA GLY A 544 -51.08 -22.28 -47.73
C GLY A 544 -50.90 -23.40 -46.71
N ARG A 545 -51.96 -24.20 -46.56
CA ARG A 545 -52.09 -25.46 -45.81
C ARG A 545 -50.78 -26.21 -45.57
N ASP A 546 -50.59 -26.71 -44.35
CA ASP A 546 -50.69 -28.15 -44.11
C ASP A 546 -50.94 -28.48 -42.62
N ASN A 547 -51.77 -29.51 -42.43
CA ASN A 547 -52.30 -30.02 -41.17
C ASN A 547 -51.19 -30.32 -40.14
N SER A 548 -51.35 -29.85 -38.90
CA SER A 548 -51.26 -30.70 -37.69
C SER A 548 -51.51 -29.91 -36.41
N SER A 549 -52.11 -30.60 -35.44
CA SER A 549 -52.70 -30.11 -34.19
C SER A 549 -51.71 -29.57 -33.16
N TYR A 550 -51.99 -28.39 -32.58
CA TYR A 550 -51.46 -27.96 -31.28
C TYR A 550 -52.54 -27.19 -30.48
N SER A 551 -52.61 -27.46 -29.18
CA SER A 551 -53.55 -26.88 -28.22
C SER A 551 -53.14 -25.43 -27.83
N ASN A 552 -54.14 -24.56 -27.65
CA ASN A 552 -54.02 -23.09 -27.54
C ASN A 552 -53.61 -22.54 -26.16
N VAL A 553 -52.73 -23.21 -25.40
CA VAL A 553 -52.15 -22.64 -24.16
C VAL A 553 -50.87 -21.82 -24.46
N SER A 554 -50.35 -21.90 -25.67
CA SER A 554 -49.04 -21.39 -26.10
C SER A 554 -48.99 -19.93 -26.55
N ARG A 555 -49.90 -19.05 -26.06
CA ARG A 555 -49.90 -17.62 -26.41
C ARG A 555 -49.77 -16.62 -25.27
N LEU A 556 -49.54 -17.08 -24.03
CA LEU A 556 -49.31 -16.17 -22.91
C LEU A 556 -47.86 -15.69 -22.76
N PHE A 557 -46.88 -16.26 -23.48
CA PHE A 557 -45.48 -15.81 -23.45
C PHE A 557 -44.80 -15.99 -24.81
N ALA A 558 -44.43 -14.89 -25.48
CA ALA A 558 -43.42 -14.95 -26.54
C ALA A 558 -42.03 -14.84 -25.92
N VAL A 559 -41.00 -15.44 -26.54
CA VAL A 559 -39.59 -15.42 -26.08
C VAL A 559 -39.05 -14.01 -25.83
N LYS A 560 -39.63 -12.99 -26.47
CA LYS A 560 -39.29 -11.58 -26.22
C LYS A 560 -39.76 -11.06 -24.86
N ASP A 561 -40.86 -11.58 -24.34
CA ASP A 561 -41.49 -11.11 -23.09
C ASP A 561 -40.81 -11.73 -21.85
N ILE A 562 -40.13 -12.86 -22.00
CA ILE A 562 -39.33 -13.51 -20.93
C ILE A 562 -38.14 -12.64 -20.50
N ARG A 563 -37.58 -11.81 -21.40
CA ARG A 563 -36.49 -10.87 -21.05
C ARG A 563 -36.90 -9.79 -20.05
N ASN A 564 -38.20 -9.50 -19.94
CA ASN A 564 -38.72 -8.47 -19.03
C ASN A 564 -39.06 -9.01 -17.63
N PHE A 565 -39.08 -10.33 -17.43
CA PHE A 565 -39.39 -10.96 -16.13
C PHE A 565 -38.17 -11.08 -15.20
N ILE A 566 -37.04 -10.48 -15.56
CA ILE A 566 -35.73 -10.66 -14.89
C ILE A 566 -35.32 -9.42 -14.06
N SER A 567 -36.27 -8.55 -13.71
CA SER A 567 -36.05 -7.40 -12.81
C SER A 567 -37.22 -7.22 -11.83
N ASP A 568 -36.93 -6.85 -10.58
CA ASP A 568 -37.90 -6.72 -9.48
C ASP A 568 -38.83 -5.49 -9.64
N ASP A 569 -39.79 -5.57 -10.57
CA ASP A 569 -40.80 -4.54 -10.81
C ASP A 569 -42.23 -5.12 -10.72
N THR A 570 -43.21 -4.28 -10.36
CA THR A 570 -44.63 -4.64 -10.40
C THR A 570 -45.20 -4.39 -11.81
N PHE A 571 -45.74 -5.44 -12.45
CA PHE A 571 -46.25 -5.36 -13.82
C PHE A 571 -47.78 -5.33 -13.86
N LEU A 572 -48.35 -4.47 -14.71
CA LEU A 572 -49.79 -4.41 -14.97
C LEU A 572 -50.15 -5.21 -16.23
N VAL A 573 -50.94 -6.27 -16.07
CA VAL A 573 -51.37 -7.16 -17.16
C VAL A 573 -52.87 -7.03 -17.35
N ARG A 574 -53.35 -7.01 -18.60
CA ARG A 574 -54.79 -6.99 -18.90
C ARG A 574 -55.23 -8.29 -19.53
N ASP A 575 -56.40 -8.79 -19.13
CA ASP A 575 -57.03 -9.92 -19.82
C ASP A 575 -57.71 -9.48 -21.13
N SER A 576 -58.18 -10.47 -21.88
CA SER A 576 -58.89 -10.27 -23.15
C SER A 576 -60.24 -9.54 -23.03
N ASN A 577 -60.76 -9.31 -21.83
CA ASN A 577 -61.97 -8.54 -21.54
C ASN A 577 -61.67 -7.11 -21.05
N GLY A 578 -60.39 -6.74 -20.88
CA GLY A 578 -59.93 -5.39 -20.57
C GLY A 578 -59.74 -5.10 -19.07
N ASN A 579 -59.87 -6.09 -18.19
CA ASN A 579 -59.60 -5.93 -16.76
C ASN A 579 -58.10 -5.93 -16.50
N SER A 580 -57.62 -5.08 -15.58
CA SER A 580 -56.18 -4.89 -15.30
C SER A 580 -55.79 -5.54 -13.97
N PHE A 581 -54.67 -6.26 -13.95
CA PHE A 581 -54.12 -6.98 -12.79
C PHE A 581 -52.69 -6.52 -12.52
N SER A 582 -52.31 -6.45 -11.24
CA SER A 582 -50.93 -6.17 -10.82
C SER A 582 -50.28 -7.49 -10.40
N ILE A 583 -49.16 -7.84 -11.04
CA ILE A 583 -48.36 -9.01 -10.69
C ILE A 583 -47.01 -8.51 -10.19
N TYR A 584 -46.67 -8.88 -8.95
CA TYR A 584 -45.37 -8.63 -8.36
C TYR A 584 -44.58 -9.94 -8.30
N PHE A 585 -43.34 -9.90 -8.76
CA PHE A 585 -42.44 -11.04 -8.74
C PHE A 585 -41.09 -10.63 -8.16
N ASP A 586 -40.72 -11.26 -7.05
CA ASP A 586 -39.45 -11.08 -6.35
C ASP A 586 -38.60 -12.34 -6.59
N ILE A 587 -37.51 -12.15 -7.33
CA ILE A 587 -36.64 -13.25 -7.77
C ILE A 587 -35.75 -13.75 -6.62
N GLU A 588 -35.28 -12.86 -5.75
CA GLU A 588 -34.39 -13.21 -4.63
C GLU A 588 -35.12 -14.03 -3.55
N ASN A 589 -36.41 -13.76 -3.33
CA ASN A 589 -37.19 -14.43 -2.29
C ASN A 589 -38.16 -15.51 -2.82
N HIS A 590 -38.26 -15.69 -4.13
CA HIS A 590 -39.20 -16.61 -4.81
C HIS A 590 -40.68 -16.36 -4.48
N ILE A 591 -41.06 -15.10 -4.32
CA ILE A 591 -42.43 -14.70 -3.98
C ILE A 591 -43.13 -14.21 -5.26
N LEU A 592 -44.33 -14.76 -5.52
CA LEU A 592 -45.23 -14.30 -6.58
C LEU A 592 -46.57 -13.91 -5.95
N GLU A 593 -46.86 -12.60 -5.93
CA GLU A 593 -48.12 -12.08 -5.40
C GLU A 593 -48.95 -11.42 -6.51
N ILE A 594 -50.26 -11.71 -6.50
CA ILE A 594 -51.25 -11.16 -7.43
C ILE A 594 -52.42 -10.61 -6.59
N GLU A 595 -52.61 -9.30 -6.57
CA GLU A 595 -53.77 -8.64 -5.92
C GLU A 595 -54.73 -8.09 -6.98
N ASN A 596 -56.07 -8.13 -6.93
CA ASN A 596 -57.13 -8.94 -6.29
C ASN A 596 -58.41 -8.65 -7.14
N ASN A 597 -59.27 -9.58 -7.55
CA ASN A 597 -60.58 -9.84 -6.94
C ASN A 597 -61.32 -10.94 -7.74
N HIS A 598 -61.55 -12.09 -7.10
CA HIS A 598 -62.66 -13.05 -7.27
C HIS A 598 -63.16 -13.58 -8.64
N SER A 599 -62.64 -13.18 -9.81
CA SER A 599 -63.12 -13.72 -11.10
C SER A 599 -62.17 -14.70 -11.81
N PHE A 600 -60.95 -14.90 -11.30
CA PHE A 600 -59.93 -15.73 -11.97
C PHE A 600 -60.09 -17.24 -11.76
N LEU A 601 -60.79 -17.67 -10.70
CA LEU A 601 -60.90 -19.10 -10.36
C LEU A 601 -62.01 -19.84 -11.14
N SER A 602 -63.04 -19.17 -11.67
CA SER A 602 -64.15 -19.87 -12.34
C SER A 602 -63.89 -20.22 -13.81
N GLU A 603 -63.01 -19.49 -14.51
CA GLU A 603 -62.69 -19.80 -15.93
C GLU A 603 -61.59 -20.87 -16.07
N LEU A 604 -60.72 -21.02 -15.06
CA LEU A 604 -59.68 -22.04 -15.00
C LEU A 604 -60.24 -23.46 -14.83
N GLU A 605 -61.38 -23.62 -14.14
CA GLU A 605 -62.07 -24.91 -14.02
C GLU A 605 -62.67 -25.40 -15.35
N SER A 606 -63.15 -24.49 -16.21
CA SER A 606 -63.74 -24.88 -17.50
C SER A 606 -62.72 -25.48 -18.47
N SER A 607 -61.48 -25.01 -18.42
CA SER A 607 -60.40 -25.39 -19.35
C SER A 607 -59.82 -26.77 -19.04
N PHE A 608 -59.73 -27.14 -17.76
CA PHE A 608 -59.20 -28.42 -17.29
C PHE A 608 -60.12 -29.62 -17.54
N SER A 609 -61.39 -29.39 -17.87
CA SER A 609 -62.32 -30.46 -18.29
C SER A 609 -62.02 -31.03 -19.69
N SER A 610 -61.26 -30.30 -20.52
CA SER A 610 -61.01 -30.68 -21.92
C SER A 610 -59.73 -31.49 -22.17
N TYR A 611 -58.79 -31.54 -21.21
CA TYR A 611 -57.50 -32.22 -21.38
C TYR A 611 -57.47 -33.67 -20.86
N ARG A 612 -58.56 -34.15 -20.25
CA ARG A 612 -58.63 -35.47 -19.60
C ARG A 612 -59.15 -36.60 -20.52
N ASN A 613 -59.12 -36.43 -21.83
CA ASN A 613 -59.72 -37.40 -22.76
C ASN A 613 -58.88 -37.71 -24.01
N PHE A 614 -57.55 -37.78 -23.91
CA PHE A 614 -56.74 -38.40 -24.97
C PHE A 614 -55.45 -39.06 -24.46
N SER A 615 -55.59 -40.14 -23.70
CA SER A 615 -54.67 -41.28 -23.79
C SER A 615 -55.26 -42.53 -23.12
N TYR A 616 -55.49 -43.56 -23.93
CA TYR A 616 -55.94 -44.94 -23.61
C TYR A 616 -57.43 -45.11 -23.26
N MET A 617 -58.24 -45.97 -23.88
CA MET A 617 -58.12 -46.97 -24.95
C MET A 617 -59.55 -47.25 -25.43
N ASN A 618 -59.72 -47.80 -26.63
CA ASN A 618 -61.03 -48.19 -27.16
C ASN A 618 -61.92 -48.94 -26.13
N SER A 619 -63.20 -48.57 -26.15
CA SER A 619 -64.39 -49.29 -25.69
C SER A 619 -64.69 -49.37 -24.18
N GLY A 620 -65.90 -48.92 -23.80
CA GLY A 620 -66.74 -49.68 -22.87
C GLY A 620 -67.29 -48.99 -21.62
N SER A 621 -68.41 -48.27 -21.79
CA SER A 621 -69.58 -48.15 -20.88
C SER A 621 -69.46 -47.57 -19.46
N MET A 622 -70.36 -46.61 -19.23
CA MET A 622 -70.69 -45.86 -18.03
C MET A 622 -71.40 -46.70 -16.94
N SER A 623 -71.22 -46.32 -15.67
CA SER A 623 -72.33 -45.92 -14.78
C SER A 623 -71.82 -45.34 -13.46
N GLU A 624 -72.50 -44.29 -13.02
CA GLU A 624 -72.30 -43.41 -11.87
C GLU A 624 -72.60 -44.06 -10.51
N ASP A 625 -71.93 -43.57 -9.45
CA ASP A 625 -72.52 -43.01 -8.20
C ASP A 625 -71.44 -43.02 -7.10
N SER A 626 -70.85 -41.89 -6.69
CA SER A 626 -71.36 -40.71 -5.94
C SER A 626 -71.05 -40.79 -4.44
N LEU A 627 -70.58 -39.64 -3.90
CA LEU A 627 -70.15 -39.32 -2.53
C LEU A 627 -68.71 -39.68 -2.13
N TYR A 628 -67.78 -38.73 -2.31
CA TYR A 628 -67.11 -38.07 -1.17
C TYR A 628 -66.45 -36.76 -1.62
N ASN A 629 -66.72 -35.71 -0.85
CA ASN A 629 -66.36 -34.32 -1.08
C ASN A 629 -64.95 -34.01 -0.54
N HIS A 630 -64.38 -32.89 -1.00
CA HIS A 630 -63.19 -32.18 -0.51
C HIS A 630 -61.79 -32.75 -0.88
N TYR A 631 -61.16 -32.19 -1.92
CA TYR A 631 -59.88 -31.48 -1.88
C TYR A 631 -59.50 -31.11 -3.33
N MET A 632 -59.50 -29.81 -3.61
CA MET A 632 -59.15 -29.24 -4.91
C MET A 632 -57.66 -29.37 -5.23
N TYR A 633 -57.39 -29.49 -6.53
CA TYR A 633 -56.10 -29.59 -7.20
C TYR A 633 -55.22 -28.34 -7.03
N ASP A 634 -53.91 -28.56 -6.90
CA ASP A 634 -52.90 -27.49 -7.00
C ASP A 634 -52.42 -27.34 -8.46
N THR A 635 -52.76 -26.21 -9.07
CA THR A 635 -52.53 -25.83 -10.47
C THR A 635 -51.11 -25.33 -10.75
N GLN A 636 -50.23 -25.33 -9.75
CA GLN A 636 -48.89 -24.73 -9.81
C GLN A 636 -47.84 -25.61 -10.54
N SER A 637 -47.98 -26.94 -10.54
CA SER A 637 -46.97 -27.84 -11.13
C SER A 637 -46.96 -27.85 -12.66
N SER A 638 -48.12 -27.62 -13.29
CA SER A 638 -48.28 -27.63 -14.75
C SER A 638 -47.61 -26.42 -15.41
N TRP A 639 -47.70 -25.25 -14.76
CA TRP A 639 -47.01 -24.02 -15.20
C TRP A 639 -45.49 -24.17 -15.10
N LYS A 640 -45.00 -24.80 -14.04
CA LYS A 640 -43.57 -25.04 -13.83
C LYS A 640 -42.97 -25.87 -14.96
N ASN A 641 -43.66 -26.95 -15.37
CA ASN A 641 -43.19 -27.83 -16.45
C ASN A 641 -43.19 -27.15 -17.83
N HIS A 642 -44.12 -26.25 -18.11
CA HIS A 642 -44.14 -25.51 -19.37
C HIS A 642 -42.98 -24.51 -19.47
N ILE A 643 -42.67 -23.81 -18.38
CA ILE A 643 -41.55 -22.87 -18.30
C ILE A 643 -40.21 -23.61 -18.46
N THR A 644 -40.05 -24.77 -17.81
CA THR A 644 -38.82 -25.59 -17.94
C THR A 644 -38.59 -26.08 -19.37
N SER A 645 -39.65 -26.51 -20.07
CA SER A 645 -39.57 -26.96 -21.48
C SER A 645 -39.17 -25.83 -22.45
N CYS A 646 -39.62 -24.60 -22.20
CA CYS A 646 -39.20 -23.42 -22.97
C CYS A 646 -37.73 -23.03 -22.73
N ILE A 647 -37.24 -23.18 -21.50
CA ILE A 647 -35.84 -22.94 -21.14
C ILE A 647 -34.92 -23.98 -21.82
N ASP A 648 -35.29 -25.26 -21.78
CA ASP A 648 -34.52 -26.34 -22.42
C ASP A 648 -34.42 -26.18 -23.95
N SER A 649 -35.52 -25.78 -24.60
CA SER A 649 -35.53 -25.51 -26.05
C SER A 649 -34.66 -24.31 -26.44
N TYR A 650 -34.59 -23.28 -25.60
CA TYR A 650 -33.70 -22.13 -25.81
C TYR A 650 -32.22 -22.54 -25.69
N LEU A 651 -31.89 -23.32 -24.66
CA LEU A 651 -30.54 -23.83 -24.41
C LEU A 651 -30.05 -24.77 -25.54
N GLN A 652 -30.92 -25.64 -26.06
CA GLN A 652 -30.60 -26.48 -27.22
C GLN A 652 -30.40 -25.68 -28.51
N SER A 653 -31.12 -24.57 -28.69
CA SER A 653 -30.93 -23.70 -29.86
C SER A 653 -29.57 -22.99 -29.87
N GLN A 654 -29.02 -22.66 -28.69
CA GLN A 654 -27.68 -22.06 -28.56
C GLN A 654 -26.55 -23.06 -28.86
N ILE A 655 -26.75 -24.34 -28.52
CA ILE A 655 -25.76 -25.41 -28.73
C ILE A 655 -25.59 -25.77 -30.23
N CYS A 656 -26.64 -25.60 -31.05
CA CYS A 656 -26.61 -25.90 -32.49
C CYS A 656 -26.08 -24.77 -33.37
N VAL A 657 -25.98 -23.53 -32.88
CA VAL A 657 -25.49 -22.39 -33.68
C VAL A 657 -23.95 -22.39 -33.76
N ASP A 658 -23.27 -22.79 -32.70
CA ASP A 658 -21.79 -22.78 -32.63
C ASP A 658 -21.11 -24.00 -33.28
N THR A 659 -21.86 -25.02 -33.69
CA THR A 659 -21.32 -26.15 -34.48
C THR A 659 -21.25 -25.88 -35.99
N SER A 660 -21.73 -24.72 -36.47
CA SER A 660 -21.81 -24.40 -37.90
C SER A 660 -20.74 -23.45 -38.43
N ILE A 661 -19.77 -23.03 -37.60
CA ILE A 661 -18.74 -22.03 -38.01
C ILE A 661 -17.30 -22.60 -38.13
N VAL A 662 -17.03 -23.87 -37.78
CA VAL A 662 -15.72 -24.50 -38.08
C VAL A 662 -15.90 -25.95 -38.54
N SER A 663 -16.05 -26.16 -39.85
CA SER A 663 -15.73 -27.44 -40.50
C SER A 663 -15.31 -27.24 -41.96
N ASP A 664 -14.03 -27.00 -42.17
CA ASP A 664 -13.22 -27.44 -43.32
C ASP A 664 -11.91 -27.90 -42.66
N SER A 665 -11.40 -29.12 -42.73
CA SER A 665 -11.61 -30.23 -43.66
C SER A 665 -10.96 -31.49 -43.05
N SER A 666 -11.57 -32.68 -43.30
CA SER A 666 -11.01 -34.06 -43.32
C SER A 666 -10.05 -34.50 -42.18
N ASP A 667 -10.22 -35.59 -41.43
CA ASP A 667 -10.75 -36.89 -41.84
C ASP A 667 -11.08 -37.79 -40.62
N SER A 668 -12.31 -38.29 -40.62
CA SER A 668 -12.79 -39.63 -40.23
C SER A 668 -11.94 -40.53 -39.29
N TYR A 669 -12.15 -40.48 -37.97
CA TYR A 669 -12.03 -41.67 -37.08
C TYR A 669 -12.70 -41.57 -35.69
N ILE A 670 -13.66 -40.65 -35.48
CA ILE A 670 -14.39 -40.56 -34.19
C ILE A 670 -15.90 -40.54 -34.44
N SER A 671 -16.41 -41.68 -34.93
CA SER A 671 -17.84 -41.97 -34.97
C SER A 671 -18.05 -43.45 -34.63
N GLU A 672 -17.66 -43.86 -33.43
CA GLU A 672 -18.13 -45.10 -32.79
C GLU A 672 -17.57 -45.19 -31.35
N CYS A 673 -18.15 -44.42 -30.42
CA CYS A 673 -17.96 -44.63 -28.98
C CYS A 673 -19.08 -43.96 -28.15
N VAL A 674 -20.35 -44.22 -28.51
CA VAL A 674 -21.51 -44.06 -27.60
C VAL A 674 -22.49 -45.22 -27.86
N PHE A 675 -21.99 -46.45 -27.87
CA PHE A 675 -22.76 -47.68 -27.70
C PHE A 675 -21.79 -48.70 -27.08
N GLU A 676 -22.26 -49.53 -26.14
CA GLU A 676 -21.49 -50.50 -25.33
C GLU A 676 -20.79 -49.99 -24.05
N LYS A 677 -21.60 -49.66 -23.03
CA LYS A 677 -21.35 -50.12 -21.66
C LYS A 677 -22.68 -50.56 -21.05
N GLY A 678 -23.04 -51.80 -21.33
CA GLY A 678 -24.30 -52.39 -20.88
C GLY A 678 -24.42 -53.84 -21.31
N ARG A 679 -23.54 -54.73 -20.81
CA ARG A 679 -23.78 -56.17 -20.68
C ARG A 679 -22.67 -56.90 -19.92
N THR A 680 -23.11 -57.92 -19.16
CA THR A 680 -22.41 -58.88 -18.28
C THR A 680 -22.23 -58.41 -16.82
N GLY A 681 -22.76 -59.09 -15.78
CA GLY A 681 -23.56 -60.31 -15.63
C GLY A 681 -24.48 -60.17 -14.39
N SER A 682 -25.74 -60.60 -14.42
CA SER A 682 -26.31 -61.96 -14.26
C SER A 682 -26.59 -62.38 -12.81
N GLU A 683 -27.88 -62.31 -12.46
CA GLU A 683 -28.70 -63.21 -11.62
C GLU A 683 -28.20 -63.65 -10.22
N THR A 684 -28.96 -63.33 -9.16
CA THR A 684 -29.88 -64.30 -8.50
C THR A 684 -30.65 -63.71 -7.30
N ASP A 685 -31.93 -64.07 -7.29
CA ASP A 685 -32.84 -64.36 -6.18
C ASP A 685 -33.39 -63.32 -5.19
N ALA A 686 -34.72 -63.29 -5.21
CA ALA A 686 -35.65 -62.60 -4.34
C ALA A 686 -35.73 -63.20 -2.93
N LYS A 687 -36.03 -62.34 -1.93
CA LYS A 687 -37.13 -62.54 -0.97
C LYS A 687 -37.43 -61.30 -0.13
N SER A 688 -38.72 -61.04 -0.04
CA SER A 688 -39.46 -60.06 0.77
C SER A 688 -39.16 -60.11 2.28
N SER A 689 -39.22 -58.97 2.98
CA SER A 689 -40.31 -58.63 3.92
C SER A 689 -40.00 -57.42 4.81
N ASP A 690 -41.00 -56.54 4.90
CA ASP A 690 -41.46 -55.74 6.04
C ASP A 690 -40.68 -54.51 6.57
N PHE A 691 -41.21 -53.35 6.19
CA PHE A 691 -41.61 -52.20 7.03
C PHE A 691 -40.99 -52.06 8.42
N ILE A 692 -40.31 -50.93 8.69
CA ILE A 692 -40.73 -49.92 9.70
C ILE A 692 -40.30 -48.50 9.24
N LEU A 693 -41.26 -47.58 9.32
CA LEU A 693 -41.22 -46.15 9.01
C LEU A 693 -40.13 -45.36 9.78
N LYS A 694 -39.47 -44.42 9.08
CA LYS A 694 -39.11 -43.10 9.66
C LYS A 694 -38.84 -42.04 8.58
N GLU A 695 -39.74 -41.06 8.56
CA GLU A 695 -39.60 -39.63 8.21
C GLU A 695 -38.69 -39.16 7.05
N SER A 696 -39.37 -38.54 6.07
CA SER A 696 -38.97 -37.38 5.26
C SER A 696 -37.64 -37.44 4.48
N SER A 697 -37.75 -37.64 3.17
CA SER A 697 -36.77 -37.12 2.20
C SER A 697 -37.49 -36.53 1.00
N ASN A 698 -37.26 -35.23 0.79
CA ASN A 698 -37.61 -34.51 -0.43
C ASN A 698 -36.96 -35.19 -1.64
N ASP A 699 -37.77 -35.53 -2.65
CA ASP A 699 -37.30 -35.93 -3.97
C ASP A 699 -36.68 -34.71 -4.68
N LEU A 700 -35.40 -34.48 -4.40
CA LEU A 700 -34.49 -33.52 -5.05
C LEU A 700 -33.69 -34.17 -6.19
N ASP A 701 -33.92 -35.44 -6.49
CA ASP A 701 -32.99 -36.28 -7.26
C ASP A 701 -33.06 -36.05 -8.79
N ALA A 702 -34.10 -35.36 -9.28
CA ALA A 702 -34.20 -35.00 -10.70
C ALA A 702 -33.34 -33.77 -11.09
N THR A 703 -32.99 -32.88 -10.14
CA THR A 703 -32.17 -31.68 -10.39
C THR A 703 -30.67 -31.90 -10.19
N GLN A 704 -30.25 -33.05 -9.65
CA GLN A 704 -28.83 -33.40 -9.50
C GLN A 704 -28.16 -33.80 -10.82
N LYS A 705 -28.90 -34.26 -11.83
CA LYS A 705 -28.33 -34.85 -13.04
C LYS A 705 -27.60 -33.89 -13.98
N TYR A 706 -27.77 -32.57 -13.81
CA TYR A 706 -27.16 -31.55 -14.65
C TYR A 706 -26.42 -30.45 -13.87
N LYS A 707 -26.35 -30.54 -12.52
CA LYS A 707 -25.62 -29.57 -11.69
C LYS A 707 -24.14 -29.48 -12.08
N ASP A 708 -23.56 -30.60 -12.50
CA ASP A 708 -22.16 -30.68 -12.91
C ASP A 708 -21.84 -29.94 -14.22
N LEU A 709 -22.85 -29.50 -14.98
CA LEU A 709 -22.67 -28.74 -16.22
C LEU A 709 -22.56 -27.22 -16.01
N TRP A 710 -22.92 -26.73 -14.83
CA TRP A 710 -23.01 -25.30 -14.52
C TRP A 710 -22.06 -24.92 -13.38
N LEU A 711 -21.49 -23.73 -13.45
CA LEU A 711 -20.59 -23.18 -12.44
C LEU A 711 -21.10 -21.79 -12.03
N GLN A 712 -21.37 -21.63 -10.73
CA GLN A 712 -21.88 -20.38 -10.19
C GLN A 712 -20.77 -19.33 -10.07
N CYS A 713 -21.03 -18.11 -10.52
CA CYS A 713 -20.08 -17.00 -10.36
C CYS A 713 -19.97 -16.57 -8.89
N GLU A 714 -18.75 -16.51 -8.35
CA GLU A 714 -18.51 -16.02 -6.98
C GLU A 714 -18.88 -14.53 -6.78
N ASN A 715 -19.03 -13.75 -7.87
CA ASN A 715 -19.30 -12.31 -7.81
C ASN A 715 -20.76 -11.92 -8.07
N CYS A 716 -21.37 -12.42 -9.15
CA CYS A 716 -22.76 -12.09 -9.51
C CYS A 716 -23.74 -13.24 -9.27
N TYR A 717 -23.29 -14.36 -8.70
CA TYR A 717 -24.09 -15.55 -8.38
C TYR A 717 -24.83 -16.23 -9.54
N GLU A 718 -24.62 -15.77 -10.77
CA GLU A 718 -25.18 -16.35 -11.99
C GLU A 718 -24.50 -17.67 -12.39
N LEU A 719 -25.29 -18.57 -12.99
CA LEU A 719 -24.82 -19.88 -13.46
C LEU A 719 -24.19 -19.76 -14.86
N ASN A 720 -22.92 -20.14 -14.98
CA ASN A 720 -22.18 -20.18 -16.24
C ASN A 720 -22.08 -21.63 -16.72
N TYR A 721 -22.39 -21.91 -17.98
CA TYR A 721 -22.25 -23.26 -18.54
C TYR A 721 -20.77 -23.61 -18.70
N LYS A 722 -20.28 -24.67 -18.05
CA LYS A 722 -18.83 -24.96 -17.94
C LYS A 722 -18.11 -25.01 -19.29
N LYS A 723 -18.74 -25.58 -20.34
CA LYS A 723 -18.12 -25.70 -21.67
C LYS A 723 -17.95 -24.33 -22.37
N LEU A 724 -18.92 -23.43 -22.22
CA LEU A 724 -18.85 -22.05 -22.72
C LEU A 724 -17.90 -21.20 -21.88
N LEU A 725 -17.85 -21.46 -20.58
CA LEU A 725 -16.96 -20.77 -19.66
C LEU A 725 -15.49 -21.05 -19.99
N ILE A 726 -15.13 -22.30 -20.30
CA ILE A 726 -13.78 -22.69 -20.74
C ILE A 726 -13.41 -22.00 -22.06
N SER A 727 -14.32 -21.97 -23.05
CA SER A 727 -14.05 -21.29 -24.34
C SER A 727 -13.89 -19.77 -24.20
N LYS A 728 -14.47 -19.18 -23.14
CA LYS A 728 -14.28 -17.78 -22.73
C LYS A 728 -13.19 -17.59 -21.66
N MET A 729 -12.27 -18.55 -21.55
CA MET A 729 -11.11 -18.50 -20.65
C MET A 729 -11.48 -18.32 -19.16
N ASN A 730 -12.59 -18.90 -18.72
CA ASN A 730 -13.10 -18.78 -17.35
C ASN A 730 -13.41 -17.34 -16.91
N ILE A 731 -13.91 -16.51 -17.82
CA ILE A 731 -14.46 -15.18 -17.54
C ILE A 731 -15.99 -15.26 -17.53
N CYS A 732 -16.62 -14.77 -16.45
CA CYS A 732 -18.08 -14.77 -16.34
C CYS A 732 -18.73 -13.91 -17.43
N GLU A 733 -19.73 -14.46 -18.11
CA GLU A 733 -20.38 -13.77 -19.23
C GLU A 733 -21.21 -12.55 -18.80
N GLN A 734 -21.73 -12.57 -17.57
CA GLN A 734 -22.64 -11.55 -17.07
C GLN A 734 -21.90 -10.36 -16.45
N CYS A 735 -20.92 -10.62 -15.58
CA CYS A 735 -20.21 -9.56 -14.85
C CYS A 735 -18.74 -9.38 -15.22
N GLY A 736 -18.18 -10.23 -16.09
CA GLY A 736 -16.76 -10.17 -16.46
C GLY A 736 -15.80 -10.60 -15.35
N TYR A 737 -16.28 -11.18 -14.25
CA TYR A 737 -15.43 -11.68 -13.16
C TYR A 737 -14.58 -12.88 -13.60
N HIS A 738 -13.31 -12.86 -13.21
CA HIS A 738 -12.34 -13.89 -13.54
C HIS A 738 -12.46 -15.06 -12.55
N LEU A 739 -13.02 -16.17 -13.00
CA LEU A 739 -13.14 -17.37 -12.19
C LEU A 739 -11.80 -18.08 -12.09
N LYS A 740 -11.63 -18.85 -11.01
CA LYS A 740 -10.46 -19.69 -10.78
C LYS A 740 -10.33 -20.71 -11.91
N ILE A 741 -9.10 -20.90 -12.35
CA ILE A 741 -8.72 -21.78 -13.44
C ILE A 741 -7.60 -22.67 -12.93
N SER A 742 -7.59 -23.93 -13.33
CA SER A 742 -6.48 -24.84 -13.02
C SER A 742 -5.21 -24.42 -13.76
N SER A 743 -4.07 -24.86 -13.25
CA SER A 743 -2.77 -24.66 -13.88
C SER A 743 -2.71 -25.26 -15.29
N SER A 744 -3.35 -26.41 -15.53
CA SER A 744 -3.40 -27.05 -16.86
C SER A 744 -4.21 -26.22 -17.87
N GLU A 745 -5.41 -25.78 -17.52
CA GLU A 745 -6.22 -24.90 -18.38
C GLU A 745 -5.50 -23.57 -18.63
N ARG A 746 -4.74 -23.06 -17.66
CA ARG A 746 -3.94 -21.83 -17.81
C ARG A 746 -2.79 -22.00 -18.80
N ILE A 747 -2.12 -23.15 -18.78
CA ILE A 747 -1.08 -23.51 -19.76
C ILE A 747 -1.71 -23.60 -21.15
N GLU A 748 -2.86 -24.26 -21.31
CA GLU A 748 -3.57 -24.37 -22.60
C GLU A 748 -3.96 -23.00 -23.19
N VAL A 749 -4.31 -22.02 -22.33
CA VAL A 749 -4.67 -20.67 -22.77
C VAL A 749 -3.45 -19.85 -23.19
N LEU A 750 -2.33 -19.96 -22.49
CA LEU A 750 -1.14 -19.12 -22.72
C LEU A 750 -0.17 -19.72 -23.74
N ILE A 751 0.06 -21.02 -23.69
CA ILE A 751 1.05 -21.74 -24.50
C ILE A 751 0.44 -22.19 -25.83
N ASP A 752 1.25 -22.21 -26.88
CA ASP A 752 0.83 -22.62 -28.20
C ASP A 752 0.58 -24.15 -28.22
N PRO A 753 -0.52 -24.62 -28.85
CA PRO A 753 -0.88 -26.03 -28.84
C PRO A 753 0.26 -26.93 -29.34
N GLY A 754 0.55 -27.99 -28.57
CA GLY A 754 1.59 -28.97 -28.90
C GLY A 754 3.03 -28.54 -28.59
N THR A 755 3.24 -27.40 -27.91
CA THR A 755 4.60 -26.91 -27.55
C THR A 755 4.96 -27.03 -26.08
N TRP A 756 4.01 -27.41 -25.21
CA TRP A 756 4.25 -27.59 -23.79
C TRP A 756 5.17 -28.79 -23.52
N ASP A 757 6.27 -28.53 -22.83
CA ASP A 757 7.23 -29.54 -22.37
C ASP A 757 7.45 -29.36 -20.86
N PRO A 758 6.82 -30.21 -20.03
CA PRO A 758 6.86 -30.07 -18.58
C PRO A 758 8.22 -30.46 -17.98
N MET A 759 8.58 -29.83 -16.86
CA MET A 759 9.82 -30.05 -16.12
C MET A 759 9.54 -30.53 -14.70
N ASP A 760 10.36 -31.45 -14.21
CA ASP A 760 10.35 -31.96 -12.82
C ASP A 760 8.97 -32.46 -12.35
N GLU A 761 8.19 -33.12 -13.23
CA GLU A 761 6.82 -33.58 -12.92
C GLU A 761 6.77 -34.51 -11.71
N ASP A 762 7.73 -35.43 -11.59
CA ASP A 762 7.81 -36.43 -10.51
C ASP A 762 8.25 -35.87 -9.16
N MET A 763 8.60 -34.57 -9.07
CA MET A 763 9.06 -33.98 -7.82
C MET A 763 7.88 -33.66 -6.90
N VAL A 764 7.91 -34.26 -5.71
CA VAL A 764 6.87 -34.19 -4.67
C VAL A 764 7.43 -33.65 -3.36
N SER A 765 6.57 -33.02 -2.55
CA SER A 765 6.94 -32.60 -1.19
C SER A 765 6.99 -33.79 -0.23
N LEU A 766 7.93 -33.74 0.71
CA LEU A 766 8.06 -34.71 1.80
C LEU A 766 7.55 -34.10 3.12
N ASP A 767 7.51 -34.89 4.18
CA ASP A 767 7.25 -34.43 5.55
C ASP A 767 8.56 -34.39 6.37
N PRO A 768 9.39 -33.33 6.20
CA PRO A 768 10.72 -33.26 6.79
C PRO A 768 10.70 -33.02 8.30
N ILE A 769 9.61 -32.48 8.84
CA ILE A 769 9.50 -32.11 10.27
C ILE A 769 8.58 -33.04 11.05
N GLY A 770 7.98 -34.06 10.41
CA GLY A 770 7.03 -34.96 11.05
C GLY A 770 5.80 -34.20 11.56
N PHE A 771 5.19 -33.36 10.72
CA PHE A 771 4.11 -32.48 11.15
C PHE A 771 2.87 -33.29 11.56
N HIS A 772 2.52 -33.22 12.85
CA HIS A 772 1.35 -33.87 13.42
C HIS A 772 0.23 -32.85 13.69
N SER A 773 -0.93 -33.05 13.05
CA SER A 773 -2.17 -32.34 13.41
C SER A 773 -3.16 -33.32 14.04
N GLU A 774 -4.05 -32.83 14.92
CA GLU A 774 -5.08 -33.66 15.57
C GLU A 774 -6.15 -34.17 14.59
N GLU A 775 -6.26 -33.56 13.40
CA GLU A 775 -7.28 -33.89 12.39
C GLU A 775 -6.77 -34.94 11.38
N GLU A 776 -5.61 -34.70 10.76
CA GLU A 776 -5.07 -35.52 9.66
C GLU A 776 -3.54 -35.38 9.54
N PRO A 777 -2.78 -36.47 9.32
CA PRO A 777 -1.36 -36.42 9.02
C PRO A 777 -1.06 -35.61 7.76
N TYR A 778 0.07 -34.89 7.75
CA TYR A 778 0.45 -34.05 6.61
C TYR A 778 0.62 -34.83 5.28
N LYS A 779 1.14 -36.06 5.36
CA LYS A 779 1.29 -36.95 4.19
C LYS A 779 -0.05 -37.31 3.55
N ASP A 780 -1.05 -37.64 4.37
CA ASP A 780 -2.38 -38.00 3.88
C ASP A 780 -3.07 -36.81 3.21
N ARG A 781 -2.82 -35.59 3.71
CA ARG A 781 -3.25 -34.35 3.06
C ARG A 781 -2.64 -34.17 1.68
N ILE A 782 -1.31 -34.31 1.54
CA ILE A 782 -0.65 -34.24 0.23
C ILE A 782 -1.27 -35.27 -0.72
N ASP A 783 -1.37 -36.53 -0.30
CA ASP A 783 -1.90 -37.62 -1.12
C ASP A 783 -3.34 -37.36 -1.57
N SER A 784 -4.17 -36.78 -0.70
CA SER A 784 -5.54 -36.39 -1.01
C SER A 784 -5.59 -35.30 -2.09
N TYR A 785 -4.80 -34.22 -1.94
CA TYR A 785 -4.75 -33.16 -2.95
C TYR A 785 -4.15 -33.63 -4.27
N GLN A 786 -3.15 -34.52 -4.26
CA GLN A 786 -2.61 -35.14 -5.46
C GLN A 786 -3.66 -35.95 -6.22
N LYS A 787 -4.47 -36.76 -5.51
CA LYS A 787 -5.58 -37.51 -6.12
C LYS A 787 -6.68 -36.62 -6.67
N ASN A 788 -7.03 -35.55 -5.94
CA ASN A 788 -8.13 -34.67 -6.30
C ASN A 788 -7.80 -33.76 -7.49
N THR A 789 -6.56 -33.26 -7.57
CA THR A 789 -6.14 -32.33 -8.62
C THR A 789 -5.44 -33.02 -9.79
N GLY A 790 -4.89 -34.22 -9.58
CA GLY A 790 -4.03 -34.90 -10.55
C GLY A 790 -2.62 -34.31 -10.64
N LEU A 791 -2.27 -33.32 -9.80
CA LEU A 791 -0.96 -32.68 -9.78
C LEU A 791 -0.07 -33.32 -8.71
N THR A 792 1.25 -33.31 -8.92
CA THR A 792 2.21 -33.74 -7.88
C THR A 792 2.43 -32.67 -6.82
N GLU A 793 2.24 -31.39 -7.18
CA GLU A 793 2.48 -30.25 -6.32
C GLU A 793 1.74 -28.98 -6.84
N ALA A 794 1.70 -27.92 -6.04
CA ALA A 794 1.01 -26.65 -6.29
C ALA A 794 1.60 -25.76 -7.40
N VAL A 795 2.57 -26.24 -8.17
CA VAL A 795 3.11 -25.54 -9.33
C VAL A 795 3.47 -26.53 -10.44
N GLN A 796 3.09 -26.17 -11.66
CA GLN A 796 3.60 -26.79 -12.88
C GLN A 796 4.66 -25.87 -13.50
N THR A 797 5.80 -26.43 -13.89
CA THR A 797 6.91 -25.71 -14.51
C THR A 797 7.28 -26.38 -15.81
N GLY A 798 7.67 -25.61 -16.82
CA GLY A 798 8.05 -26.16 -18.11
C GLY A 798 8.45 -25.09 -19.12
N ILE A 799 8.74 -25.54 -20.33
CA ILE A 799 8.96 -24.67 -21.48
C ILE A 799 7.82 -24.79 -22.48
N GLY A 800 7.62 -23.75 -23.27
CA GLY A 800 6.63 -23.74 -24.33
C GLY A 800 6.83 -22.57 -25.27
N GLN A 801 5.98 -22.44 -26.28
CA GLN A 801 5.96 -21.27 -27.15
C GLN A 801 4.76 -20.38 -26.83
N LEU A 802 4.97 -19.07 -26.82
CA LEU A 802 3.91 -18.07 -26.76
C LEU A 802 3.94 -17.27 -28.06
N ASN A 803 2.97 -17.52 -28.94
CA ASN A 803 2.94 -16.96 -30.30
C ASN A 803 4.26 -17.16 -31.08
N GLY A 804 4.84 -18.36 -30.98
CA GLY A 804 6.10 -18.75 -31.63
C GLY A 804 7.39 -18.30 -30.92
N ILE A 805 7.29 -17.62 -29.77
CA ILE A 805 8.45 -17.22 -28.95
C ILE A 805 8.68 -18.31 -27.89
N PRO A 806 9.86 -18.95 -27.82
CA PRO A 806 10.16 -19.92 -26.78
C PRO A 806 10.28 -19.21 -25.42
N ILE A 807 9.58 -19.73 -24.41
CA ILE A 807 9.52 -19.17 -23.06
C ILE A 807 9.68 -20.26 -22.01
N ALA A 808 10.17 -19.88 -20.83
CA ALA A 808 10.06 -20.67 -19.62
C ALA A 808 8.86 -20.17 -18.80
N ILE A 809 8.02 -21.07 -18.30
CA ILE A 809 6.82 -20.69 -17.55
C ILE A 809 6.58 -21.57 -16.33
N GLY A 810 6.23 -20.93 -15.22
CA GLY A 810 5.72 -21.57 -14.00
C GLY A 810 4.28 -21.14 -13.74
N VAL A 811 3.39 -22.09 -13.49
CA VAL A 811 1.97 -21.82 -13.23
C VAL A 811 1.56 -22.46 -11.92
N MET A 812 1.26 -21.64 -10.92
CA MET A 812 0.78 -22.11 -9.62
C MET A 812 -0.70 -22.52 -9.68
N ASP A 813 -1.09 -23.48 -8.85
CA ASP A 813 -2.45 -23.99 -8.74
C ASP A 813 -3.00 -23.82 -7.32
N PHE A 814 -4.00 -22.95 -7.16
CA PHE A 814 -4.60 -22.69 -5.85
C PHE A 814 -5.42 -23.88 -5.33
N GLN A 815 -5.88 -24.79 -6.20
CA GLN A 815 -6.65 -25.97 -5.78
C GLN A 815 -5.79 -26.95 -4.98
N PHE A 816 -4.48 -26.97 -5.23
CA PHE A 816 -3.53 -27.80 -4.49
C PHE A 816 -3.07 -27.08 -3.22
N MET A 817 -3.62 -27.48 -2.06
CA MET A 817 -3.25 -26.91 -0.75
C MET A 817 -3.21 -25.38 -0.70
N GLY A 818 -4.17 -24.71 -1.37
CA GLY A 818 -4.23 -23.24 -1.43
C GLY A 818 -3.07 -22.60 -2.20
N GLY A 819 -2.44 -23.32 -3.13
CA GLY A 819 -1.27 -22.85 -3.86
C GLY A 819 -0.07 -22.59 -2.96
N SER A 820 -0.03 -23.17 -1.77
CA SER A 820 0.99 -22.87 -0.77
C SER A 820 2.37 -23.33 -1.24
N MET A 821 3.38 -22.47 -1.11
CA MET A 821 4.75 -22.77 -1.54
C MET A 821 5.43 -23.69 -0.52
N GLY A 822 5.56 -24.98 -0.84
CA GLY A 822 6.41 -25.93 -0.13
C GLY A 822 7.87 -25.92 -0.63
N SER A 823 8.69 -26.81 -0.08
CA SER A 823 10.07 -27.03 -0.53
C SER A 823 10.15 -27.48 -1.99
N ALA A 824 9.27 -28.38 -2.44
CA ALA A 824 9.22 -28.83 -3.83
C ALA A 824 8.78 -27.71 -4.79
N VAL A 825 7.80 -26.88 -4.40
CA VAL A 825 7.39 -25.71 -5.20
C VAL A 825 8.59 -24.78 -5.43
N GLY A 826 9.33 -24.49 -4.36
CA GLY A 826 10.49 -23.61 -4.45
C GLY A 826 11.64 -24.17 -5.28
N GLU A 827 11.87 -25.48 -5.17
CA GLU A 827 12.86 -26.20 -5.98
C GLU A 827 12.48 -26.15 -7.47
N LYS A 828 11.24 -26.51 -7.83
CA LYS A 828 10.75 -26.47 -9.23
C LYS A 828 10.91 -25.09 -9.85
N ILE A 829 10.48 -24.04 -9.15
CA ILE A 829 10.61 -22.66 -9.64
C ILE A 829 12.09 -22.27 -9.78
N THR A 830 12.95 -22.63 -8.84
CA THR A 830 14.38 -22.32 -8.92
C THR A 830 15.03 -22.99 -10.13
N ARG A 831 14.76 -24.28 -10.37
CA ARG A 831 15.27 -25.01 -11.53
C ARG A 831 14.77 -24.45 -12.85
N LEU A 832 13.50 -24.01 -12.90
CA LEU A 832 12.95 -23.33 -14.07
C LEU A 832 13.73 -22.03 -14.37
N ILE A 833 14.02 -21.23 -13.33
CA ILE A 833 14.79 -19.98 -13.49
C ILE A 833 16.21 -20.27 -13.95
N GLU A 834 16.89 -21.24 -13.34
CA GLU A 834 18.25 -21.66 -13.72
C GLU A 834 18.28 -22.16 -15.17
N TYR A 835 17.32 -22.99 -15.56
CA TYR A 835 17.18 -23.45 -16.95
C TYR A 835 16.93 -22.27 -17.91
N ALA A 836 16.02 -21.36 -17.57
CA ALA A 836 15.76 -20.15 -18.37
C ALA A 836 17.00 -19.26 -18.48
N THR A 837 17.82 -19.20 -17.43
CA THR A 837 19.10 -18.49 -17.38
C THR A 837 20.10 -19.09 -18.39
N ASP A 838 20.22 -20.41 -18.39
CA ASP A 838 21.17 -21.13 -19.25
C ASP A 838 20.74 -21.13 -20.72
N GLN A 839 19.43 -21.22 -20.99
CA GLN A 839 18.86 -21.20 -22.34
C GLN A 839 18.52 -19.78 -22.85
N PHE A 840 18.75 -18.74 -22.05
CA PHE A 840 18.43 -17.34 -22.37
C PHE A 840 16.95 -17.12 -22.75
N LEU A 841 16.03 -17.85 -22.10
CA LEU A 841 14.60 -17.75 -22.34
C LEU A 841 13.96 -16.66 -21.47
N PRO A 842 12.97 -15.90 -21.97
CA PRO A 842 12.14 -15.04 -21.13
C PRO A 842 11.31 -15.91 -20.16
N LEU A 843 11.12 -15.42 -18.94
CA LEU A 843 10.49 -16.16 -17.85
C LEU A 843 9.12 -15.55 -17.53
N ILE A 844 8.10 -16.41 -17.39
CA ILE A 844 6.79 -16.04 -16.86
C ILE A 844 6.50 -16.87 -15.60
N ILE A 845 6.04 -16.24 -14.52
CA ILE A 845 5.48 -16.99 -13.38
C ILE A 845 4.07 -16.46 -13.06
N VAL A 846 3.08 -17.34 -13.22
CA VAL A 846 1.69 -17.09 -12.82
C VAL A 846 1.51 -17.50 -11.37
N CYS A 847 1.27 -16.50 -10.51
CA CYS A 847 1.14 -16.65 -9.07
C CYS A 847 -0.33 -16.83 -8.67
N ALA A 848 -0.59 -17.86 -7.86
CA ALA A 848 -1.86 -18.15 -7.22
C ALA A 848 -1.56 -18.86 -5.90
N SER A 849 -1.60 -18.16 -4.76
CA SER A 849 -1.11 -18.71 -3.50
C SER A 849 -1.71 -18.05 -2.25
N GLY A 850 -1.94 -18.88 -1.23
CA GLY A 850 -2.22 -18.50 0.15
C GLY A 850 -0.97 -18.15 0.98
N GLY A 851 0.24 -18.35 0.42
CA GLY A 851 1.52 -18.06 1.09
C GLY A 851 2.46 -19.25 1.21
N ALA A 852 3.33 -19.21 2.22
CA ALA A 852 4.29 -20.29 2.50
C ALA A 852 3.59 -21.48 3.19
N ARG A 853 3.99 -22.71 2.87
CA ARG A 853 3.46 -23.94 3.46
C ARG A 853 4.01 -24.17 4.86
N MET A 854 3.23 -23.76 5.86
CA MET A 854 3.61 -23.85 7.27
C MET A 854 3.90 -25.28 7.75
N GLN A 855 3.29 -26.29 7.14
CA GLN A 855 3.48 -27.71 7.47
C GLN A 855 4.91 -28.19 7.18
N GLU A 856 5.67 -27.47 6.36
CA GLU A 856 7.10 -27.75 6.09
C GLU A 856 8.05 -26.81 6.87
N GLY A 857 7.49 -25.91 7.68
CA GLY A 857 8.23 -25.01 8.57
C GLY A 857 9.22 -24.11 7.83
N SER A 858 10.46 -24.03 8.35
CA SER A 858 11.51 -23.17 7.81
C SER A 858 11.95 -23.56 6.40
N LEU A 859 11.80 -24.82 6.00
CA LEU A 859 12.20 -25.28 4.66
C LEU A 859 11.36 -24.63 3.56
N SER A 860 10.08 -24.40 3.82
CA SER A 860 9.19 -23.64 2.94
C SER A 860 9.59 -22.15 2.90
N LEU A 861 9.85 -21.52 4.05
CA LEU A 861 10.24 -20.11 4.10
C LEU A 861 11.57 -19.82 3.39
N MET A 862 12.56 -20.72 3.51
CA MET A 862 13.86 -20.57 2.86
C MET A 862 13.78 -20.60 1.33
N GLN A 863 12.70 -21.15 0.75
CA GLN A 863 12.50 -21.10 -0.70
C GLN A 863 12.34 -19.67 -1.22
N MET A 864 11.80 -18.74 -0.42
CA MET A 864 11.69 -17.33 -0.81
C MET A 864 13.06 -16.74 -1.14
N ALA A 865 14.04 -16.97 -0.25
CA ALA A 865 15.40 -16.49 -0.44
C ALA A 865 16.11 -17.20 -1.59
N LYS A 866 15.88 -18.52 -1.73
CA LYS A 866 16.44 -19.32 -2.82
C LYS A 866 15.99 -18.82 -4.20
N ILE A 867 14.68 -18.66 -4.40
CA ILE A 867 14.11 -18.17 -5.65
C ILE A 867 14.57 -16.74 -5.93
N ALA A 868 14.56 -15.86 -4.92
CA ALA A 868 15.02 -14.48 -5.07
C ALA A 868 16.50 -14.40 -5.49
N SER A 869 17.35 -15.30 -4.98
CA SER A 869 18.75 -15.39 -5.38
C SER A 869 18.90 -15.84 -6.84
N ALA A 870 18.11 -16.83 -7.29
CA ALA A 870 18.12 -17.28 -8.67
C ALA A 870 17.62 -16.19 -9.64
N LEU A 871 16.54 -15.49 -9.28
CA LEU A 871 16.03 -14.34 -10.03
C LEU A 871 17.05 -13.21 -10.11
N TYR A 872 17.78 -12.93 -9.03
CA TYR A 872 18.83 -11.92 -9.04
C TYR A 872 19.90 -12.22 -10.11
N ASP A 873 20.33 -13.48 -10.21
CA ASP A 873 21.31 -13.90 -11.23
C ASP A 873 20.72 -13.78 -12.66
N TYR A 874 19.48 -14.25 -12.85
CA TYR A 874 18.73 -14.17 -14.10
C TYR A 874 18.54 -12.72 -14.61
N GLN A 875 18.10 -11.81 -13.74
CA GLN A 875 17.77 -10.42 -14.08
C GLN A 875 19.00 -9.51 -14.07
N SER A 876 19.87 -9.61 -13.06
CA SER A 876 20.98 -8.67 -12.88
C SER A 876 22.23 -9.06 -13.67
N ASN A 877 22.59 -10.34 -13.66
CA ASN A 877 23.82 -10.82 -14.28
C ASN A 877 23.61 -11.20 -15.75
N LYS A 878 22.49 -11.89 -16.08
CA LYS A 878 22.16 -12.23 -17.47
C LYS A 878 21.28 -11.21 -18.19
N LYS A 879 20.60 -10.31 -17.47
CA LYS A 879 19.74 -9.25 -18.04
C LYS A 879 18.58 -9.81 -18.88
N LEU A 880 18.00 -10.91 -18.43
CA LEU A 880 16.83 -11.54 -19.06
C LEU A 880 15.54 -11.01 -18.44
N LEU A 881 14.46 -11.05 -19.22
CA LEU A 881 13.15 -10.48 -18.85
C LEU A 881 12.31 -11.47 -18.04
N TYR A 882 11.94 -11.09 -16.81
CA TYR A 882 11.01 -11.83 -15.97
C TYR A 882 9.67 -11.07 -15.85
N VAL A 883 8.57 -11.74 -16.22
CA VAL A 883 7.19 -11.24 -16.05
C VAL A 883 6.47 -12.04 -14.96
N SER A 884 5.99 -11.35 -13.93
CA SER A 884 5.15 -11.93 -12.88
C SER A 884 3.67 -11.65 -13.16
N ILE A 885 2.82 -12.67 -13.07
CA ILE A 885 1.38 -12.55 -13.31
C ILE A 885 0.62 -12.92 -12.04
N LEU A 886 -0.02 -11.95 -11.39
CA LEU A 886 -0.74 -12.11 -10.14
C LEU A 886 -2.21 -12.45 -10.40
N THR A 887 -2.67 -13.55 -9.80
CA THR A 887 -4.05 -14.01 -9.91
C THR A 887 -4.70 -14.09 -8.53
N SER A 888 -6.02 -14.30 -8.51
CA SER A 888 -6.78 -14.34 -7.26
C SER A 888 -6.80 -15.74 -6.63
N PRO A 889 -6.30 -15.93 -5.39
CA PRO A 889 -5.56 -14.99 -4.55
C PRO A 889 -4.04 -15.10 -4.74
N THR A 890 -3.29 -14.02 -4.54
CA THR A 890 -1.81 -14.04 -4.43
C THR A 890 -1.39 -13.37 -3.14
N THR A 891 -0.97 -14.19 -2.17
CA THR A 891 -0.72 -13.73 -0.80
C THR A 891 0.53 -14.29 -0.12
N GLY A 892 0.90 -13.69 1.02
CA GLY A 892 1.92 -14.23 1.92
C GLY A 892 3.31 -14.27 1.31
N GLY A 893 4.00 -15.40 1.51
CA GLY A 893 5.38 -15.62 1.08
C GLY A 893 5.59 -15.48 -0.43
N VAL A 894 4.59 -15.80 -1.26
CA VAL A 894 4.69 -15.64 -2.73
C VAL A 894 4.69 -14.16 -3.11
N THR A 895 3.76 -13.37 -2.57
CA THR A 895 3.72 -11.91 -2.75
C THR A 895 4.99 -11.24 -2.20
N ALA A 896 5.55 -11.75 -1.10
CA ALA A 896 6.79 -11.20 -0.53
C ALA A 896 8.07 -11.69 -1.21
N SER A 897 7.98 -12.53 -2.24
CA SER A 897 9.13 -13.03 -2.99
C SER A 897 8.89 -12.90 -4.49
N PHE A 898 8.99 -13.98 -5.27
CA PHE A 898 8.99 -13.95 -6.73
C PHE A 898 7.75 -13.28 -7.33
N GLY A 899 6.60 -13.31 -6.66
CA GLY A 899 5.40 -12.60 -7.13
C GLY A 899 5.61 -11.09 -7.36
N MET A 900 6.42 -10.42 -6.54
CA MET A 900 6.69 -8.98 -6.66
C MET A 900 8.10 -8.65 -7.20
N LEU A 901 8.86 -9.65 -7.66
CA LEU A 901 10.23 -9.46 -8.17
C LEU A 901 10.31 -9.43 -9.71
N GLY A 902 9.16 -9.43 -10.40
CA GLY A 902 9.10 -9.27 -11.85
C GLY A 902 9.70 -7.94 -12.32
N ASP A 903 10.36 -7.96 -13.48
CA ASP A 903 10.71 -6.72 -14.20
C ASP A 903 9.44 -6.00 -14.67
N ILE A 904 8.40 -6.78 -14.98
CA ILE A 904 7.04 -6.33 -15.24
C ILE A 904 6.09 -7.21 -14.42
N ILE A 905 5.24 -6.57 -13.63
CA ILE A 905 4.24 -7.22 -12.78
C ILE A 905 2.86 -6.90 -13.33
N ILE A 906 2.13 -7.96 -13.71
CA ILE A 906 0.79 -7.88 -14.28
C ILE A 906 -0.20 -8.48 -13.27
N ALA A 907 -1.31 -7.81 -12.99
CA ALA A 907 -2.41 -8.36 -12.21
C ALA A 907 -3.63 -8.64 -13.09
N GLU A 908 -4.40 -9.68 -12.74
CA GLU A 908 -5.75 -9.84 -13.28
C GLU A 908 -6.76 -8.89 -12.60
N PRO A 909 -7.78 -8.40 -13.31
CA PRO A 909 -8.88 -7.61 -12.73
C PRO A 909 -9.52 -8.31 -11.53
N ASN A 910 -9.89 -7.50 -10.53
CA ASN A 910 -10.53 -7.93 -9.27
C ASN A 910 -9.74 -8.99 -8.47
N SER A 911 -8.46 -9.21 -8.78
CA SER A 911 -7.67 -10.21 -8.08
C SER A 911 -7.35 -9.78 -6.65
N TYR A 912 -7.41 -10.75 -5.73
CA TYR A 912 -7.10 -10.55 -4.33
C TYR A 912 -5.60 -10.68 -4.09
N ILE A 913 -4.90 -9.56 -3.86
CA ILE A 913 -3.45 -9.50 -3.69
C ILE A 913 -3.13 -8.90 -2.32
N ALA A 914 -2.40 -9.63 -1.48
CA ALA A 914 -2.12 -9.15 -0.12
C ALA A 914 -0.90 -9.81 0.52
N PHE A 915 -0.08 -9.08 1.26
CA PHE A 915 0.94 -9.73 2.10
C PHE A 915 0.31 -10.57 3.22
N ALA A 916 -0.73 -10.05 3.89
CA ALA A 916 -1.49 -10.79 4.89
C ALA A 916 -2.98 -10.79 4.53
N GLY A 917 -3.63 -11.95 4.67
CA GLY A 917 -5.05 -12.08 4.39
C GLY A 917 -5.92 -11.19 5.29
N LYS A 918 -7.08 -10.73 4.79
CA LYS A 918 -8.03 -9.85 5.49
C LYS A 918 -8.32 -10.39 6.89
N ARG A 919 -8.69 -11.67 6.99
CA ARG A 919 -8.92 -12.35 8.26
C ARG A 919 -7.73 -12.27 9.21
N VAL A 920 -6.50 -12.44 8.71
CA VAL A 920 -5.28 -12.39 9.54
C VAL A 920 -5.05 -10.97 10.05
N ILE A 921 -5.24 -9.96 9.20
CA ILE A 921 -5.12 -8.55 9.59
C ILE A 921 -6.20 -8.20 10.62
N GLU A 922 -7.46 -8.58 10.38
CA GLU A 922 -8.58 -8.30 11.28
C GLU A 922 -8.41 -9.00 12.63
N GLN A 923 -7.98 -10.27 12.64
CA GLN A 923 -7.70 -11.00 13.87
C GLN A 923 -6.48 -10.48 14.63
N THR A 924 -5.44 -10.03 13.91
CA THR A 924 -4.19 -9.55 14.54
C THR A 924 -4.32 -8.12 15.03
N LEU A 925 -5.00 -7.25 14.27
CA LEU A 925 -5.11 -5.83 14.55
C LEU A 925 -6.44 -5.44 15.21
N ASN A 926 -7.40 -6.37 15.30
CA ASN A 926 -8.76 -6.14 15.80
C ASN A 926 -9.45 -4.93 15.14
N LYS A 927 -9.18 -4.72 13.85
CA LYS A 927 -9.69 -3.63 13.01
C LYS A 927 -10.22 -4.22 11.73
N THR A 928 -11.37 -3.74 11.27
CA THR A 928 -11.93 -4.14 9.97
C THR A 928 -11.03 -3.66 8.84
N VAL A 929 -10.74 -4.54 7.89
CA VAL A 929 -10.02 -4.18 6.67
C VAL A 929 -11.04 -3.60 5.71
N PRO A 930 -10.87 -2.34 5.25
CA PRO A 930 -11.78 -1.73 4.31
C PRO A 930 -11.99 -2.62 3.09
N GLU A 931 -13.26 -2.80 2.71
CA GLU A 931 -13.63 -3.62 1.57
C GLU A 931 -12.97 -3.09 0.28
N GLY A 932 -12.48 -4.00 -0.56
CA GLY A 932 -11.74 -3.65 -1.78
C GLY A 932 -10.29 -3.16 -1.59
N SER A 933 -9.80 -2.93 -0.36
CA SER A 933 -8.42 -2.44 -0.13
C SER A 933 -7.30 -3.40 -0.56
N GLN A 934 -7.64 -4.68 -0.77
CA GLN A 934 -6.72 -5.73 -1.23
C GLN A 934 -7.07 -6.23 -2.64
N ALA A 935 -7.95 -5.50 -3.35
CA ALA A 935 -8.27 -5.76 -4.75
C ALA A 935 -7.23 -5.11 -5.67
N ALA A 936 -6.99 -5.73 -6.83
CA ALA A 936 -6.02 -5.26 -7.81
C ALA A 936 -6.18 -3.79 -8.18
N GLU A 937 -7.41 -3.32 -8.40
CA GLU A 937 -7.71 -1.95 -8.82
C GLU A 937 -7.26 -0.92 -7.78
N TYR A 938 -7.49 -1.19 -6.50
CA TYR A 938 -7.06 -0.33 -5.41
C TYR A 938 -5.53 -0.28 -5.32
N LEU A 939 -4.88 -1.44 -5.43
CA LEU A 939 -3.43 -1.57 -5.31
C LEU A 939 -2.68 -0.98 -6.52
N PHE A 940 -3.27 -1.06 -7.71
CA PHE A 940 -2.75 -0.43 -8.92
C PHE A 940 -2.71 1.10 -8.79
N GLN A 941 -3.74 1.72 -8.23
CA GLN A 941 -3.74 3.16 -7.94
C GLN A 941 -2.66 3.58 -6.94
N LYS A 942 -2.16 2.64 -6.13
CA LYS A 942 -1.04 2.84 -5.20
C LYS A 942 0.32 2.51 -5.82
N GLY A 943 0.35 2.07 -7.08
CA GLY A 943 1.58 1.76 -7.82
C GLY A 943 2.24 0.44 -7.41
N LEU A 944 1.47 -0.56 -6.97
CA LEU A 944 2.03 -1.84 -6.52
C LEU A 944 2.53 -2.75 -7.68
N PHE A 945 1.98 -2.59 -8.88
CA PHE A 945 2.35 -3.35 -10.07
C PHE A 945 2.03 -2.55 -11.34
N ASP A 946 2.53 -3.00 -12.50
CA ASP A 946 2.64 -2.18 -13.71
C ASP A 946 1.38 -2.17 -14.57
N LEU A 947 0.63 -3.27 -14.60
CA LEU A 947 -0.54 -3.43 -15.49
C LEU A 947 -1.66 -4.23 -14.83
N ILE A 948 -2.91 -3.87 -15.13
CA ILE A 948 -4.08 -4.75 -14.96
C ILE A 948 -4.51 -5.22 -16.34
N VAL A 949 -4.48 -6.53 -16.57
CA VAL A 949 -4.75 -7.11 -17.90
C VAL A 949 -5.83 -8.19 -17.79
N PRO A 950 -6.99 -7.99 -18.45
CA PRO A 950 -8.00 -9.04 -18.62
C PRO A 950 -7.43 -10.28 -19.32
N ARG A 951 -7.87 -11.48 -18.93
CA ARG A 951 -7.22 -12.75 -19.28
C ARG A 951 -7.25 -13.03 -20.78
N ASN A 952 -8.31 -12.60 -21.46
CA ASN A 952 -8.47 -12.66 -22.92
C ASN A 952 -7.47 -11.78 -23.70
N LEU A 953 -6.88 -10.77 -23.06
CA LEU A 953 -5.85 -9.90 -23.64
C LEU A 953 -4.43 -10.28 -23.19
N LEU A 954 -4.30 -11.17 -22.21
CA LEU A 954 -3.01 -11.45 -21.57
C LEU A 954 -1.98 -11.99 -22.57
N LYS A 955 -2.38 -12.95 -23.42
CA LYS A 955 -1.48 -13.55 -24.42
C LYS A 955 -1.00 -12.52 -25.48
N SER A 956 -1.84 -11.56 -25.86
CA SER A 956 -1.44 -10.52 -26.82
C SER A 956 -0.57 -9.44 -26.18
N VAL A 957 -0.85 -9.05 -24.93
CA VAL A 957 -0.01 -8.11 -24.17
C VAL A 957 1.38 -8.69 -23.94
N LEU A 958 1.48 -9.96 -23.54
CA LEU A 958 2.76 -10.65 -23.36
C LEU A 958 3.59 -10.69 -24.65
N LEU A 959 2.95 -10.93 -25.80
CA LEU A 959 3.62 -10.88 -27.10
C LEU A 959 4.21 -9.49 -27.40
N GLU A 960 3.45 -8.44 -27.18
CA GLU A 960 3.94 -7.06 -27.42
C GLU A 960 5.07 -6.70 -26.45
N LEU A 961 4.99 -7.12 -25.19
CA LEU A 961 6.08 -6.97 -24.23
C LEU A 961 7.35 -7.70 -24.68
N PHE A 962 7.22 -8.96 -25.11
CA PHE A 962 8.37 -9.74 -25.59
C PHE A 962 9.00 -9.14 -26.84
N LYS A 963 8.20 -8.67 -27.81
CA LYS A 963 8.73 -7.93 -28.97
C LYS A 963 9.44 -6.65 -28.57
N PHE A 964 8.89 -5.89 -27.63
CA PHE A 964 9.51 -4.66 -27.13
C PHE A 964 10.88 -4.92 -26.50
N HIS A 965 11.03 -6.07 -25.85
CA HIS A 965 12.28 -6.56 -25.27
C HIS A 965 13.11 -7.43 -26.24
N ALA A 966 12.88 -7.30 -27.55
CA ALA A 966 13.63 -7.94 -28.64
C ALA A 966 13.60 -9.48 -28.67
N PHE A 967 12.56 -10.11 -28.11
CA PHE A 967 12.23 -11.51 -28.34
C PHE A 967 11.29 -11.62 -29.56
N PHE A 968 11.71 -12.35 -30.59
CA PHE A 968 10.97 -12.52 -31.83
C PHE A 968 10.58 -13.99 -32.04
N PRO A 969 9.44 -14.26 -32.70
CA PRO A 969 9.07 -15.63 -33.06
C PRO A 969 10.17 -16.30 -33.88
N LEU A 970 10.39 -17.60 -33.64
CA LEU A 970 11.32 -18.39 -34.43
C LEU A 970 10.84 -18.42 -35.89
N ASN A 971 11.61 -17.81 -36.81
CA ASN A 971 11.32 -17.89 -38.24
C ASN A 971 11.44 -19.35 -38.69
N SER A 972 10.33 -19.93 -39.15
CA SER A 972 10.26 -21.27 -39.76
C SER A 972 11.04 -21.42 -41.08
N ASN A 973 11.86 -20.41 -41.46
CA ASN A 973 12.68 -20.39 -42.68
C ASN A 973 14.21 -20.45 -42.42
N SER A 974 14.70 -20.63 -41.19
CA SER A 974 16.15 -20.74 -40.92
C SER A 974 16.64 -22.15 -40.55
N ILE A 975 15.85 -23.19 -40.86
CA ILE A 975 16.36 -24.57 -40.93
C ILE A 975 16.36 -24.98 -42.41
N LYS A 976 17.40 -24.55 -43.14
CA LYS A 976 17.92 -25.19 -44.34
C LYS A 976 19.42 -24.93 -44.45
#